data_AF-A0A661NH15-F1
#
_entry.id   AF-A0A661NH15-F1
#
_cell.length_a   1.000
_cell.length_b   1.000
_cell.length_c   1.000
_cell.angle_alpha   90.00
_cell.angle_beta   90.00
_cell.angle_gamma   90.00
#
_symmetry.space_group_name_H-M   'P 1'
#
loop_
_entity.id
_entity.type
_entity.pdbx_description
1 polymer ?
#
loop_
_entity_poly.entity_id
_entity_poly.type
_entity_poly.pdbx_seq_one_letter_code
_entity_poly.pdbx_strand_id
1 'polypeptide(L)'
;MRYRPLPYSAIRLSSAFILWALVGAAAGCGDDAMPTDGGADADTGPGPVICRIPDLRFALTELGSTVGISRNTYAELSVDRVCDDLTVDLTSSDPAVATVPETLIFPADVSRAYFDVTPVAIGTTTITATVTIEGMERTDTFDVQVVDAALPTCDGDASGNASPGGEVTVASGSLTGAGVAVPEGASRDDAYHVDAFDVTIACAADQLPTGYRALGPAVAFGPGYLRFGRELPMSIPIHSALLPDGANRGHVEMSYTGPGVTTPRIVPVAVVAIPSGAAGLFRFEAPRLGTYQAVVRETAGTTRPREFMYRGILGASMGAIGTGVIAYRNAERFDFAAPLGAAWDWAYLTDYMLNQHMGGFCTDAERTADPGSCNAASTSRTPPAKWMHETSQDYEHWWYDENIGGLGHGSAFDRREYTNIFTDISMMYGNPNTDATADGSPPNVLPPGIPDSERMRSNAERCATPVSIPPYDGSAGTGFFDDEYNPEGLHPVISFCDGAEVSVDGERDLGVWDPAGSNDYPMGVVVAVDVNANGVRDPGEPVIRNFREAFEDCGMDRLCNPAEAGYDAVTNPDPAEDDYDYQYNPTGTEGNFLRDGARCDASDGEAFVDDGLDGIPSTAQLTAGGFDNGEGDGCWTTTHGLARLIDRGPKHIVLNADESALRDLDVFGDGGIRDLFMAGPAANHSFSAFSARGMPLRYHNGHSPFHLDGRPNEAENFIFTEIDWLSTGQNVMVRYGDPDASPGRIGIGDGAHVGATDQVINRVLAPMVWMSQRWPGGDRRRVDDRLCRDTAPGCDNPNQILLDFTSPTTGRSGPVSVILPPGYYDDEYADVDYPVIYFLHGYGMDPTQLVDVAVLTWNFMIAPTIPESQRMQKMIFVFPDGECAGAECVKGTFYTDAPVGTPGGAQMETFLLDLMDHVDATYRTRAPQTVDVIQ
;
A
#
# COMPACT_ATOMS: atom_id res chain seq x y z
N MET A 1 -22.20 26.15 41.13
CA MET A 1 -23.46 26.29 40.35
C MET A 1 -23.69 24.98 39.60
N ARG A 2 -24.94 24.60 39.29
CA ARG A 2 -25.22 23.39 38.51
C ARG A 2 -24.90 23.64 37.04
N TYR A 3 -24.05 22.82 36.44
CA TYR A 3 -24.05 22.60 35.00
C TYR A 3 -24.87 21.35 34.68
N ARG A 4 -25.65 21.41 33.59
CA ARG A 4 -26.33 20.25 33.00
C ARG A 4 -25.44 19.67 31.88
N PRO A 5 -25.49 18.36 31.61
CA PRO A 5 -24.89 17.80 30.41
C PRO A 5 -25.67 18.24 29.17
N LEU A 6 -24.97 18.41 28.06
CA LEU A 6 -25.52 18.42 26.70
C LEU A 6 -25.32 17.01 26.10
N PRO A 7 -26.16 16.59 25.13
CA PRO A 7 -26.05 15.26 24.53
C PRO A 7 -24.88 15.16 23.54
N TYR A 8 -24.42 13.93 23.35
CA TYR A 8 -23.35 13.57 22.41
C TYR A 8 -23.65 13.97 20.97
N SER A 9 -22.62 14.47 20.30
CA SER A 9 -22.47 14.48 18.84
C SER A 9 -21.06 13.96 18.54
N ALA A 10 -20.93 13.03 17.60
CA ALA A 10 -19.65 12.41 17.24
C ALA A 10 -18.55 13.46 17.02
N ILE A 11 -17.33 13.13 17.46
CA ILE A 11 -16.14 13.95 17.22
C ILE A 11 -15.80 13.82 15.74
N ARG A 12 -16.40 14.66 14.89
CA ARG A 12 -15.92 14.87 13.53
C ARG A 12 -14.45 15.30 13.60
N LEU A 13 -13.59 14.74 12.76
CA LEU A 13 -12.25 15.30 12.53
C LEU A 13 -12.42 16.76 12.10
N SER A 14 -12.11 17.68 13.01
CA SER A 14 -12.05 19.10 12.69
C SER A 14 -10.72 19.35 11.99
N SER A 15 -10.76 20.00 10.82
CA SER A 15 -9.59 20.49 10.07
C SER A 15 -8.58 21.26 10.93
N ALA A 16 -9.05 21.90 12.01
CA ALA A 16 -8.20 22.52 13.04
C ALA A 16 -7.15 21.58 13.68
N PHE A 17 -7.37 20.27 13.71
CA PHE A 17 -6.45 19.29 14.32
C PHE A 17 -5.34 18.87 13.34
N ILE A 18 -5.71 18.64 12.07
CA ILE A 18 -4.75 18.49 10.96
C ILE A 18 -3.89 19.76 10.86
N LEU A 19 -4.50 20.95 10.96
CA LEU A 19 -3.78 22.23 10.99
C LEU A 19 -2.81 22.35 12.18
N TRP A 20 -3.18 21.89 13.38
CA TRP A 20 -2.26 21.89 14.54
C TRP A 20 -1.09 20.91 14.38
N ALA A 21 -1.33 19.74 13.81
CA ALA A 21 -0.30 18.76 13.49
C ALA A 21 0.68 19.28 12.42
N LEU A 22 0.16 19.88 11.34
CA LEU A 22 0.93 20.46 10.25
C LEU A 22 1.78 21.68 10.69
N VAL A 23 1.18 22.60 11.47
CA VAL A 23 1.91 23.78 11.99
C VAL A 23 2.94 23.38 13.05
N GLY A 24 2.67 22.34 13.85
CA GLY A 24 3.62 21.80 14.82
C GLY A 24 4.85 21.14 14.17
N ALA A 25 4.66 20.38 13.08
CA ALA A 25 5.74 19.74 12.35
C ALA A 25 6.63 20.76 11.60
N ALA A 26 6.03 21.81 11.00
CA ALA A 26 6.77 22.90 10.36
C ALA A 26 7.68 23.67 11.33
N ALA A 27 7.34 23.71 12.62
CA ALA A 27 8.17 24.32 13.67
C ALA A 27 9.42 23.50 14.06
N GLY A 28 9.61 22.29 13.51
CA GLY A 28 10.85 21.50 13.68
C GLY A 28 12.06 22.10 12.96
N CYS A 29 11.86 23.03 12.02
CA CYS A 29 12.92 23.71 11.27
C CYS A 29 13.45 24.97 11.99
N GLY A 30 14.08 24.79 13.16
CA GLY A 30 14.90 25.79 13.83
C GLY A 30 14.16 26.79 14.73
N ASP A 31 14.71 27.00 15.93
CA ASP A 31 14.25 28.02 16.88
C ASP A 31 14.50 29.44 16.35
N ASP A 32 13.53 30.00 15.63
CA ASP A 32 13.33 31.46 15.55
C ASP A 32 11.83 31.77 15.71
N ALA A 33 11.51 32.66 16.64
CA ALA A 33 10.14 32.83 17.12
C ALA A 33 9.20 33.39 16.05
N MET A 34 8.02 32.77 15.88
CA MET A 34 6.89 33.30 15.11
C MET A 34 6.62 34.77 15.50
N PRO A 35 6.72 35.75 14.58
CA PRO A 35 6.41 37.14 14.88
C PRO A 35 4.90 37.32 15.03
N THR A 36 4.43 37.48 16.27
CA THR A 36 3.07 37.94 16.53
C THR A 36 2.87 39.38 16.04
N ASP A 37 1.84 39.63 15.24
CA ASP A 37 1.26 40.95 14.90
C ASP A 37 2.21 42.15 14.98
N GLY A 38 3.08 42.28 13.97
CA GLY A 38 3.85 43.49 13.70
C GLY A 38 3.65 43.89 12.26
N GLY A 39 2.91 44.98 11.99
CA GLY A 39 2.73 45.49 10.64
C GLY A 39 4.07 45.91 10.03
N ALA A 40 4.58 45.11 9.11
CA ALA A 40 5.71 45.44 8.26
C ALA A 40 5.19 46.13 6.99
N ASP A 41 5.85 47.22 6.58
CA ASP A 41 5.53 47.90 5.32
C ASP A 41 5.70 46.93 4.15
N ALA A 42 4.76 46.98 3.21
CA ALA A 42 4.85 46.22 1.97
C ALA A 42 6.00 46.78 1.11
N ASP A 43 7.11 46.03 1.00
CA ASP A 43 8.17 46.33 0.03
C ASP A 43 7.72 45.85 -1.35
N THR A 44 6.97 46.70 -2.04
CA THR A 44 6.26 46.37 -3.28
C THR A 44 7.20 46.41 -4.50
N GLY A 45 7.66 45.24 -4.92
CA GLY A 45 8.36 45.03 -6.19
C GLY A 45 9.11 43.70 -6.20
N PRO A 46 9.66 43.27 -7.35
CA PRO A 46 10.70 42.25 -7.33
C PRO A 46 11.87 42.83 -6.52
N GLY A 47 12.11 42.25 -5.34
CA GLY A 47 13.22 42.67 -4.47
C GLY A 47 14.52 42.70 -5.28
N PRO A 48 15.45 43.63 -4.97
CA PRO A 48 16.68 43.77 -5.73
C PRO A 48 17.37 42.42 -5.84
N VAL A 49 17.72 42.00 -7.06
CA VAL A 49 18.33 40.70 -7.32
C VAL A 49 19.65 40.62 -6.56
N ILE A 50 19.61 40.01 -5.37
CA ILE A 50 20.80 39.68 -4.62
C ILE A 50 21.36 38.44 -5.34
N CYS A 51 22.30 38.66 -6.26
CA CYS A 51 23.14 37.61 -6.82
C CYS A 51 24.01 37.01 -5.70
N ARG A 52 23.38 36.25 -4.78
CA ARG A 52 24.11 35.39 -3.84
C ARG A 52 24.80 34.31 -4.67
N ILE A 53 26.00 33.95 -4.25
CA ILE A 53 26.66 32.76 -4.80
C ILE A 53 25.78 31.55 -4.45
N PRO A 54 25.24 30.82 -5.44
CA PRO A 54 24.54 29.59 -5.16
C PRO A 54 25.52 28.59 -4.55
N ASP A 55 25.04 27.81 -3.58
CA ASP A 55 25.75 26.60 -3.21
C ASP A 55 25.56 25.61 -4.36
N LEU A 56 26.67 25.03 -4.83
CA LEU A 56 26.73 24.05 -5.89
C LEU A 56 26.78 22.66 -5.26
N ARG A 57 26.01 21.72 -5.79
CA ARG A 57 26.07 20.30 -5.38
C ARG A 57 26.06 19.37 -6.59
N PHE A 58 26.75 18.25 -6.51
CA PHE A 58 26.56 17.12 -7.42
C PHE A 58 25.34 16.28 -7.04
N ALA A 59 24.80 15.54 -8.01
CA ALA A 59 23.71 14.58 -7.80
C ALA A 59 24.10 13.38 -6.90
N LEU A 60 25.41 13.15 -6.74
CA LEU A 60 26.01 11.96 -6.18
C LEU A 60 27.39 12.30 -5.62
N THR A 61 27.86 11.54 -4.64
CA THR A 61 29.20 11.66 -4.05
C THR A 61 30.18 10.59 -4.56
N GLU A 62 29.69 9.55 -5.23
CA GLU A 62 30.50 8.53 -5.90
C GLU A 62 29.81 7.98 -7.17
N LEU A 63 30.59 7.72 -8.23
CA LEU A 63 30.14 7.21 -9.53
C LEU A 63 30.98 6.01 -9.99
N GLY A 64 30.37 4.83 -10.04
CA GLY A 64 30.99 3.63 -10.59
C GLY A 64 30.84 3.52 -12.11
N SER A 65 31.91 3.13 -12.82
CA SER A 65 31.81 2.70 -14.22
C SER A 65 32.90 1.70 -14.65
N THR A 66 32.81 1.24 -15.89
CA THR A 66 33.81 0.39 -16.56
C THR A 66 34.42 1.12 -17.75
N VAL A 67 35.62 0.72 -18.16
CA VAL A 67 36.37 1.38 -19.26
C VAL A 67 35.53 1.43 -20.54
N GLY A 68 35.29 2.64 -21.06
CA GLY A 68 34.51 2.86 -22.28
C GLY A 68 32.99 2.99 -22.10
N ILE A 69 32.43 2.80 -20.89
CA ILE A 69 31.02 3.09 -20.59
C ILE A 69 30.91 4.49 -20.00
N SER A 70 30.49 5.46 -20.82
CA SER A 70 30.22 6.82 -20.35
C SER A 70 29.10 6.81 -19.31
N ARG A 71 29.11 7.78 -18.39
CA ARG A 71 28.06 7.96 -17.39
C ARG A 71 27.60 9.41 -17.42
N ASN A 72 26.33 9.63 -17.74
CA ASN A 72 25.71 10.93 -17.62
C ASN A 72 25.37 11.21 -16.15
N THR A 73 25.66 12.42 -15.67
CA THR A 73 25.32 12.90 -14.33
C THR A 73 25.05 14.40 -14.38
N TYR A 74 24.70 15.03 -13.26
CA TYR A 74 24.42 16.46 -13.18
C TYR A 74 24.95 17.11 -11.91
N ALA A 75 25.09 18.43 -11.99
CA ALA A 75 25.23 19.31 -10.84
C ALA A 75 24.01 20.24 -10.74
N GLU A 76 23.73 20.73 -9.53
CA GLU A 76 22.62 21.62 -9.20
C GLU A 76 23.06 22.85 -8.41
N LEU A 77 22.27 23.92 -8.55
CA LEU A 77 22.39 25.15 -7.77
C LEU A 77 21.31 25.21 -6.68
N SER A 78 21.65 25.77 -5.51
CA SER A 78 20.68 26.01 -4.42
C SER A 78 19.67 27.14 -4.70
N VAL A 79 19.61 27.66 -5.93
CA VAL A 79 18.74 28.77 -6.36
C VAL A 79 18.12 28.46 -7.73
N ASP A 80 16.93 28.99 -7.99
CA ASP A 80 16.24 28.84 -9.28
C ASP A 80 16.97 29.48 -10.46
N ARG A 81 17.58 30.64 -10.23
CA ARG A 81 18.06 31.54 -11.27
C ARG A 81 19.40 32.16 -10.90
N VAL A 82 20.27 32.28 -11.88
CA VAL A 82 21.52 33.05 -11.84
C VAL A 82 21.40 34.26 -12.76
N CYS A 83 22.07 35.35 -12.39
CA CYS A 83 21.82 36.67 -12.98
C CYS A 83 22.22 36.77 -14.48
N ASP A 84 23.15 35.91 -14.90
CA ASP A 84 23.61 35.64 -16.26
C ASP A 84 23.98 34.14 -16.33
N ASP A 85 24.28 33.60 -17.52
CA ASP A 85 24.76 32.22 -17.70
C ASP A 85 25.98 31.93 -16.80
N LEU A 86 25.84 30.96 -15.89
CA LEU A 86 26.88 30.58 -14.95
C LEU A 86 27.76 29.47 -15.54
N THR A 87 29.03 29.79 -15.77
CA THR A 87 30.04 28.79 -16.12
C THR A 87 30.66 28.22 -14.84
N VAL A 88 30.70 26.90 -14.76
CA VAL A 88 31.32 26.12 -13.69
C VAL A 88 32.47 25.32 -14.31
N ASP A 89 33.68 25.48 -13.79
CA ASP A 89 34.85 24.74 -14.26
C ASP A 89 34.79 23.31 -13.69
N LEU A 90 35.00 22.31 -14.55
CA LEU A 90 35.05 20.90 -14.17
C LEU A 90 36.45 20.35 -14.37
N THR A 91 36.99 19.68 -13.35
CA THR A 91 38.33 19.08 -13.40
C THR A 91 38.34 17.66 -12.86
N SER A 92 39.20 16.81 -13.42
CA SER A 92 39.50 15.47 -12.91
C SER A 92 40.90 15.47 -12.30
N SER A 93 41.05 14.90 -11.10
CA SER A 93 42.35 14.76 -10.42
C SER A 93 43.33 13.84 -11.16
N ASP A 94 42.81 12.87 -11.91
CA ASP A 94 43.55 12.01 -12.83
C ASP A 94 42.74 11.75 -14.13
N PRO A 95 42.94 12.61 -15.16
CA PRO A 95 42.33 12.44 -16.48
C PRO A 95 42.73 11.16 -17.22
N ALA A 96 43.72 10.39 -16.74
CA ALA A 96 44.03 9.08 -17.30
C ALA A 96 43.09 7.98 -16.79
N VAL A 97 42.37 8.21 -15.68
CA VAL A 97 41.32 7.32 -15.14
C VAL A 97 39.97 7.68 -15.74
N ALA A 98 39.53 8.94 -15.63
CA ALA A 98 38.28 9.42 -16.24
C ALA A 98 38.33 10.91 -16.57
N THR A 99 37.67 11.30 -17.66
CA THR A 99 37.58 12.68 -18.16
C THR A 99 36.17 13.24 -18.08
N VAL A 100 36.07 14.56 -17.89
CA VAL A 100 34.84 15.38 -17.95
C VAL A 100 35.04 16.52 -18.95
N PRO A 101 33.99 17.16 -19.48
CA PRO A 101 34.15 18.42 -20.20
C PRO A 101 34.80 19.48 -19.30
N GLU A 102 35.58 20.42 -19.86
CA GLU A 102 36.29 21.44 -19.07
C GLU A 102 35.35 22.43 -18.36
N THR A 103 34.15 22.64 -18.92
CA THR A 103 33.16 23.62 -18.43
C THR A 103 31.75 23.05 -18.48
N LEU A 104 30.99 23.26 -17.42
CA LEU A 104 29.55 23.06 -17.33
C LEU A 104 28.85 24.44 -17.34
N ILE A 105 27.81 24.60 -18.16
CA ILE A 105 27.08 25.86 -18.27
C ILE A 105 25.66 25.67 -17.71
N PHE A 106 25.30 26.51 -16.74
CA PHE A 106 23.94 26.69 -16.26
C PHE A 106 23.39 27.97 -16.92
N PRO A 107 22.43 27.87 -17.86
CA PRO A 107 21.72 29.04 -18.37
C PRO A 107 21.06 29.86 -17.24
N ALA A 108 20.86 31.16 -17.46
CA ALA A 108 20.31 32.10 -16.46
C ALA A 108 19.10 31.59 -15.65
N ASP A 109 18.18 30.86 -16.31
CA ASP A 109 16.95 30.32 -15.72
C ASP A 109 16.97 28.78 -15.51
N VAL A 110 18.16 28.19 -15.29
CA VAL A 110 18.33 26.73 -15.15
C VAL A 110 19.15 26.37 -13.91
N SER A 111 18.54 25.66 -12.96
CA SER A 111 19.17 25.23 -11.70
C SER A 111 19.87 23.86 -11.74
N ARG A 112 19.81 23.13 -12.87
CA ARG A 112 20.44 21.80 -13.07
C ARG A 112 21.10 21.70 -14.44
N ALA A 113 22.36 21.28 -14.49
CA ALA A 113 23.09 21.08 -15.74
C ALA A 113 23.75 19.69 -15.79
N TYR A 114 23.58 18.99 -16.92
CA TYR A 114 24.03 17.62 -17.13
C TYR A 114 25.37 17.58 -17.89
N PHE A 115 26.20 16.58 -17.59
CA PHE A 115 27.47 16.32 -18.26
C PHE A 115 27.85 14.83 -18.24
N ASP A 116 28.73 14.45 -19.15
CA ASP A 116 29.22 13.08 -19.27
C ASP A 116 30.58 12.90 -18.58
N VAL A 117 30.68 11.86 -17.77
CA VAL A 117 31.95 11.31 -17.27
C VAL A 117 32.36 10.16 -18.18
N THR A 118 33.54 10.26 -18.80
CA THR A 118 34.08 9.24 -19.71
C THR A 118 35.22 8.46 -19.05
N PRO A 119 35.04 7.17 -18.72
CA PRO A 119 36.10 6.32 -18.17
C PRO A 119 37.16 5.94 -19.21
N VAL A 120 38.42 6.14 -18.85
CA VAL A 120 39.60 5.93 -19.71
C VAL A 120 40.43 4.72 -19.28
N ALA A 121 40.64 4.51 -17.99
CA ALA A 121 41.39 3.37 -17.45
C ALA A 121 40.93 3.00 -16.04
N ILE A 122 41.21 1.77 -15.61
CA ILE A 122 40.91 1.27 -14.25
C ILE A 122 41.67 2.10 -13.22
N GLY A 123 40.97 2.58 -12.19
CA GLY A 123 41.49 3.42 -11.12
C GLY A 123 40.39 4.23 -10.43
N THR A 124 40.80 5.16 -9.57
CA THR A 124 39.90 6.13 -8.92
C THR A 124 40.39 7.54 -9.23
N THR A 125 39.49 8.46 -9.52
CA THR A 125 39.77 9.91 -9.65
C THR A 125 38.65 10.70 -9.01
N THR A 126 38.96 11.85 -8.43
CA THR A 126 37.96 12.81 -7.96
C THR A 126 37.65 13.82 -9.06
N ILE A 127 36.35 14.08 -9.30
CA ILE A 127 35.86 15.19 -10.12
C ILE A 127 35.53 16.36 -9.20
N THR A 128 36.10 17.52 -9.50
CA THR A 128 35.83 18.77 -8.79
C THR A 128 35.07 19.72 -9.71
N ALA A 129 33.95 20.26 -9.25
CA ALA A 129 33.32 21.42 -9.85
C ALA A 129 33.69 22.67 -9.07
N THR A 130 34.15 23.71 -9.76
CA THR A 130 34.54 24.99 -9.19
C THR A 130 33.70 26.10 -9.81
N VAL A 131 33.04 26.89 -8.98
CA VAL A 131 32.36 28.12 -9.39
C VAL A 131 33.03 29.33 -8.74
N THR A 132 33.39 30.32 -9.57
CA THR A 132 34.02 31.56 -9.13
C THR A 132 33.14 32.77 -9.46
N ILE A 133 32.63 33.44 -8.43
CA ILE A 133 31.82 34.67 -8.58
C ILE A 133 32.42 35.77 -7.69
N GLU A 134 32.67 36.95 -8.27
CA GLU A 134 33.24 38.13 -7.60
C GLU A 134 34.54 37.89 -6.79
N GLY A 135 35.29 36.82 -7.12
CA GLY A 135 36.53 36.43 -6.42
C GLY A 135 36.32 35.57 -5.18
N MET A 136 35.10 35.09 -4.92
CA MET A 136 34.82 33.99 -4.02
C MET A 136 34.65 32.69 -4.83
N GLU A 137 35.22 31.61 -4.30
CA GLU A 137 35.21 30.29 -4.91
C GLU A 137 34.31 29.35 -4.08
N ARG A 138 33.45 28.58 -4.74
CA ARG A 138 32.78 27.41 -4.15
C ARG A 138 33.16 26.19 -4.96
N THR A 139 33.36 25.08 -4.25
CA THR A 139 33.71 23.80 -4.85
C THR A 139 32.82 22.71 -4.30
N ASP A 140 32.44 21.77 -5.15
CA ASP A 140 31.94 20.46 -4.72
C ASP A 140 32.73 19.35 -5.43
N THR A 141 32.67 18.12 -4.90
CA THR A 141 33.47 16.99 -5.37
C THR A 141 32.71 15.67 -5.29
N PHE A 142 32.92 14.80 -6.28
CA PHE A 142 32.54 13.38 -6.21
C PHE A 142 33.64 12.48 -6.74
N ASP A 143 33.73 11.25 -6.24
CA ASP A 143 34.70 10.27 -6.70
C ASP A 143 34.16 9.44 -7.87
N VAL A 144 35.03 9.10 -8.82
CA VAL A 144 34.76 8.21 -9.95
C VAL A 144 35.61 6.97 -9.80
N GLN A 145 34.97 5.81 -9.66
CA GLN A 145 35.63 4.51 -9.59
C GLN A 145 35.46 3.78 -10.93
N VAL A 146 36.59 3.54 -11.62
CA VAL A 146 36.62 2.77 -12.86
C VAL A 146 37.19 1.39 -12.57
N VAL A 147 36.39 0.35 -12.80
CA VAL A 147 36.75 -1.05 -12.48
C VAL A 147 36.80 -1.93 -13.74
N ASP A 148 37.26 -3.18 -13.56
CA ASP A 148 37.16 -4.22 -14.58
C ASP A 148 35.67 -4.57 -14.84
N ALA A 149 35.34 -4.92 -16.08
CA ALA A 149 34.00 -5.37 -16.44
C ALA A 149 33.72 -6.83 -16.05
N ALA A 150 34.75 -7.59 -15.66
CA ALA A 150 34.60 -8.93 -15.11
C ALA A 150 34.12 -8.90 -13.65
N LEU A 151 33.14 -9.73 -13.32
CA LEU A 151 32.75 -10.02 -11.93
C LEU A 151 33.92 -10.67 -11.19
N PRO A 152 34.28 -10.23 -9.96
CA PRO A 152 35.26 -10.92 -9.15
C PRO A 152 34.85 -12.36 -8.86
N THR A 153 35.83 -13.27 -8.85
CA THR A 153 35.60 -14.64 -8.37
C THR A 153 35.23 -14.59 -6.90
N CYS A 154 34.18 -15.32 -6.52
CA CYS A 154 33.72 -15.36 -5.13
C CYS A 154 34.80 -15.94 -4.20
N ASP A 155 35.12 -15.20 -3.13
CA ASP A 155 36.07 -15.57 -2.08
C ASP A 155 35.66 -14.95 -0.73
N GLY A 156 35.95 -15.65 0.36
CA GLY A 156 35.58 -15.26 1.73
C GLY A 156 34.39 -16.03 2.31
N ASP A 157 34.38 -16.16 3.63
CA ASP A 157 33.35 -16.81 4.43
C ASP A 157 33.30 -16.24 5.85
N ALA A 158 32.18 -16.46 6.55
CA ALA A 158 32.03 -16.20 7.97
C ALA A 158 31.10 -17.23 8.63
N SER A 159 31.28 -17.42 9.93
CA SER A 159 30.34 -18.14 10.79
C SER A 159 30.34 -17.55 12.18
N GLY A 160 29.17 -17.43 12.81
CA GLY A 160 29.03 -16.88 14.15
C GLY A 160 27.64 -17.11 14.71
N ASN A 161 27.43 -16.69 15.96
CA ASN A 161 26.10 -16.67 16.55
C ASN A 161 25.51 -15.27 16.34
N ALA A 162 24.39 -15.18 15.62
CA ALA A 162 23.62 -13.96 15.44
C ALA A 162 22.56 -13.90 16.56
N SER A 163 22.65 -12.88 17.41
CA SER A 163 21.76 -12.64 18.54
C SER A 163 21.23 -11.21 18.48
N PRO A 164 20.07 -10.88 19.09
CA PRO A 164 19.58 -9.50 19.18
C PRO A 164 20.66 -8.49 19.64
N GLY A 165 20.79 -7.39 18.91
CA GLY A 165 21.84 -6.39 19.06
C GLY A 165 23.20 -6.76 18.45
N GLY A 166 23.27 -7.89 17.72
CA GLY A 166 24.50 -8.44 17.14
C GLY A 166 24.47 -8.55 15.61
N GLU A 167 25.66 -8.69 15.03
CA GLU A 167 25.88 -8.81 13.58
C GLU A 167 26.99 -9.83 13.32
N VAL A 168 26.84 -10.62 12.25
CA VAL A 168 27.91 -11.48 11.72
C VAL A 168 28.24 -11.03 10.30
N THR A 169 29.50 -10.68 10.05
CA THR A 169 30.00 -10.18 8.76
C THR A 169 31.26 -10.90 8.30
N VAL A 170 31.43 -10.99 6.98
CA VAL A 170 32.65 -11.50 6.33
C VAL A 170 33.73 -10.42 6.34
N ALA A 171 34.90 -10.74 6.89
CA ALA A 171 35.97 -9.76 7.15
C ALA A 171 37.01 -9.60 6.01
N SER A 172 37.02 -10.51 5.02
CA SER A 172 37.98 -10.49 3.91
C SER A 172 37.50 -11.31 2.70
N GLY A 173 38.10 -11.09 1.53
CA GLY A 173 37.71 -11.75 0.27
C GLY A 173 36.80 -10.86 -0.57
N SER A 174 36.27 -11.37 -1.69
CA SER A 174 35.26 -10.63 -2.46
C SER A 174 33.94 -10.49 -1.70
N LEU A 175 33.69 -11.33 -0.69
CA LEU A 175 32.53 -11.27 0.19
C LEU A 175 32.69 -10.27 1.35
N THR A 176 33.77 -9.49 1.43
CA THR A 176 33.99 -8.51 2.52
C THR A 176 32.77 -7.60 2.72
N GLY A 177 32.24 -7.58 3.95
CA GLY A 177 31.06 -6.79 4.32
C GLY A 177 29.70 -7.45 4.01
N ALA A 178 29.69 -8.67 3.43
CA ALA A 178 28.49 -9.50 3.42
C ALA A 178 28.13 -9.89 4.86
N GLY A 179 26.86 -9.76 5.24
CA GLY A 179 26.47 -9.83 6.65
C GLY A 179 24.98 -10.02 6.90
N VAL A 180 24.66 -10.43 8.13
CA VAL A 180 23.31 -10.36 8.71
C VAL A 180 23.39 -9.78 10.11
N ALA A 181 22.46 -8.88 10.42
CA ALA A 181 22.26 -8.31 11.75
C ALA A 181 20.91 -8.75 12.33
N VAL A 182 20.85 -8.86 13.65
CA VAL A 182 19.59 -9.05 14.38
C VAL A 182 19.39 -7.81 15.26
N PRO A 183 18.39 -6.94 14.98
CA PRO A 183 18.17 -5.71 15.75
C PRO A 183 18.00 -5.96 17.25
N GLU A 184 18.36 -4.99 18.10
CA GLU A 184 18.22 -5.12 19.56
C GLU A 184 16.74 -5.32 19.98
N GLY A 185 15.80 -4.67 19.27
CA GLY A 185 14.37 -4.81 19.51
C GLY A 185 13.82 -6.22 19.24
N ALA A 186 14.52 -7.06 18.47
CA ALA A 186 14.17 -8.47 18.28
C ALA A 186 14.40 -9.34 19.53
N SER A 187 14.80 -8.75 20.67
CA SER A 187 14.83 -9.40 21.99
C SER A 187 13.50 -9.28 22.77
N ARG A 188 12.50 -8.57 22.20
CA ARG A 188 11.16 -8.42 22.77
C ARG A 188 10.37 -9.73 22.62
N ASP A 189 9.67 -10.11 23.68
CA ASP A 189 8.77 -11.29 23.72
C ASP A 189 7.42 -10.96 23.03
N ASP A 190 7.47 -10.78 21.70
CA ASP A 190 6.33 -10.51 20.83
C ASP A 190 6.50 -11.16 19.43
N ALA A 191 5.58 -10.89 18.49
CA ALA A 191 5.61 -11.47 17.15
C ALA A 191 6.86 -11.13 16.32
N TYR A 192 7.66 -10.14 16.74
CA TYR A 192 8.92 -9.74 16.12
C TYR A 192 10.16 -10.26 16.87
N HIS A 193 9.98 -11.18 17.84
CA HIS A 193 11.07 -11.88 18.52
C HIS A 193 11.95 -12.68 17.54
N VAL A 194 13.26 -12.68 17.76
CA VAL A 194 14.21 -13.54 17.05
C VAL A 194 15.18 -14.17 18.05
N ASP A 195 15.04 -15.48 18.27
CA ASP A 195 16.00 -16.26 19.03
C ASP A 195 17.39 -16.22 18.40
N ALA A 196 18.43 -16.28 19.24
CA ALA A 196 19.80 -16.32 18.76
C ALA A 196 20.10 -17.62 17.99
N PHE A 197 20.66 -17.50 16.79
CA PHE A 197 20.94 -18.62 15.89
C PHE A 197 22.38 -18.62 15.37
N ASP A 198 22.92 -19.81 15.10
CA ASP A 198 24.22 -19.92 14.44
C ASP A 198 24.04 -19.70 12.93
N VAL A 199 24.74 -18.71 12.38
CA VAL A 199 24.72 -18.34 10.97
C VAL A 199 26.03 -18.70 10.27
N THR A 200 25.94 -19.09 9.01
CA THR A 200 27.05 -19.17 8.06
C THR A 200 26.82 -18.24 6.88
N ILE A 201 27.88 -17.60 6.39
CA ILE A 201 27.87 -16.74 5.21
C ILE A 201 28.98 -17.24 4.29
N ALA A 202 28.65 -17.63 3.07
CA ALA A 202 29.62 -18.25 2.16
C ALA A 202 29.28 -17.98 0.68
N CYS A 203 30.25 -18.24 -0.19
CA CYS A 203 30.06 -18.24 -1.63
C CYS A 203 29.05 -19.29 -2.10
N ALA A 204 28.16 -18.88 -3.00
CA ALA A 204 27.28 -19.78 -3.74
C ALA A 204 27.61 -19.79 -5.24
N ALA A 205 26.93 -20.65 -6.00
CA ALA A 205 26.96 -20.60 -7.45
C ALA A 205 26.10 -19.43 -7.96
N ASP A 206 26.48 -18.84 -9.11
CA ASP A 206 25.67 -17.80 -9.76
C ASP A 206 24.25 -18.31 -10.07
N GLN A 207 23.26 -17.51 -9.70
CA GLN A 207 21.83 -17.83 -9.76
C GLN A 207 21.12 -16.78 -10.61
N LEU A 208 21.38 -16.77 -11.92
CA LEU A 208 20.90 -15.75 -12.86
C LEU A 208 19.63 -16.19 -13.60
N PRO A 209 18.48 -15.50 -13.41
CA PRO A 209 17.32 -15.66 -14.28
C PRO A 209 17.61 -15.19 -15.71
N THR A 210 16.80 -15.64 -16.67
CA THR A 210 16.98 -15.27 -18.09
C THR A 210 16.76 -13.77 -18.30
N GLY A 211 17.66 -13.10 -19.02
CA GLY A 211 17.60 -11.66 -19.27
C GLY A 211 18.20 -10.77 -18.17
N TYR A 212 18.92 -11.37 -17.21
CA TYR A 212 19.61 -10.68 -16.13
C TYR A 212 21.12 -10.91 -16.17
N ARG A 213 21.86 -9.94 -15.64
CA ARG A 213 23.29 -10.06 -15.33
C ARG A 213 23.54 -9.78 -13.86
N ALA A 214 24.54 -10.47 -13.29
CA ALA A 214 25.00 -10.21 -11.93
C ALA A 214 25.71 -8.85 -11.81
N LEU A 215 25.52 -8.22 -10.65
CA LEU A 215 26.30 -7.06 -10.19
C LEU A 215 27.32 -7.45 -9.11
N GLY A 216 27.22 -8.65 -8.54
CA GLY A 216 28.11 -9.18 -7.52
C GLY A 216 28.01 -10.70 -7.40
N PRO A 217 28.85 -11.33 -6.55
CA PRO A 217 28.80 -12.76 -6.30
C PRO A 217 27.48 -13.18 -5.61
N ALA A 218 27.05 -14.42 -5.83
CA ALA A 218 25.97 -15.02 -5.05
C ALA A 218 26.44 -15.38 -3.63
N VAL A 219 25.66 -14.99 -2.62
CA VAL A 219 25.97 -15.17 -1.20
C VAL A 219 24.93 -16.07 -0.55
N ALA A 220 25.37 -17.21 -0.03
CA ALA A 220 24.54 -18.11 0.77
C ALA A 220 24.60 -17.72 2.25
N PHE A 221 23.43 -17.44 2.83
CA PHE A 221 23.20 -17.29 4.26
C PHE A 221 22.54 -18.56 4.78
N GLY A 222 23.27 -19.32 5.61
CA GLY A 222 22.79 -20.55 6.22
C GLY A 222 22.51 -20.38 7.72
N PRO A 223 21.60 -21.17 8.32
CA PRO A 223 20.80 -22.20 7.68
C PRO A 223 19.58 -21.62 6.92
N GLY A 224 19.46 -21.96 5.63
CA GLY A 224 18.46 -21.37 4.73
C GLY A 224 16.99 -21.69 5.03
N TYR A 225 16.70 -22.57 5.99
CA TYR A 225 15.32 -22.85 6.42
C TYR A 225 14.76 -21.83 7.41
N LEU A 226 15.58 -20.93 7.96
CA LEU A 226 15.09 -19.93 8.90
C LEU A 226 14.24 -18.88 8.19
N ARG A 227 13.00 -18.77 8.65
CA ARG A 227 12.01 -17.73 8.33
C ARG A 227 11.66 -17.00 9.63
N PHE A 228 11.46 -15.69 9.59
CA PHE A 228 11.27 -14.83 10.76
C PHE A 228 9.97 -14.01 10.66
N GLY A 229 9.36 -13.69 11.81
CA GLY A 229 8.17 -12.81 11.90
C GLY A 229 8.48 -11.32 11.62
N ARG A 230 9.74 -10.99 11.38
CA ARG A 230 10.25 -9.67 10.97
C ARG A 230 11.28 -9.83 9.87
N GLU A 231 11.66 -8.71 9.26
CA GLU A 231 12.81 -8.67 8.37
C GLU A 231 14.10 -8.43 9.15
N LEU A 232 15.19 -9.06 8.70
CA LEU A 232 16.54 -8.86 9.22
C LEU A 232 17.36 -8.00 8.24
N PRO A 233 18.14 -7.01 8.73
CA PRO A 233 19.10 -6.31 7.90
C PRO A 233 20.20 -7.26 7.40
N MET A 234 20.41 -7.25 6.09
CA MET A 234 21.37 -8.08 5.37
C MET A 234 22.19 -7.23 4.40
N SER A 235 23.39 -7.71 4.07
CA SER A 235 24.27 -7.08 3.08
C SER A 235 24.94 -8.11 2.18
N ILE A 236 25.05 -7.79 0.89
CA ILE A 236 25.85 -8.55 -0.08
C ILE A 236 26.74 -7.62 -0.91
N PRO A 237 27.87 -8.10 -1.45
CA PRO A 237 28.75 -7.25 -2.22
C PRO A 237 28.23 -6.95 -3.63
N ILE A 238 28.41 -5.72 -4.10
CA ILE A 238 28.07 -5.32 -5.47
C ILE A 238 29.11 -4.40 -6.10
N HIS A 239 29.13 -4.40 -7.43
CA HIS A 239 29.88 -3.48 -8.27
C HIS A 239 28.88 -2.65 -9.09
N SER A 240 28.45 -1.51 -8.54
CA SER A 240 27.52 -0.57 -9.20
C SER A 240 28.00 -0.14 -10.60
N ALA A 241 29.32 -0.11 -10.80
CA ALA A 241 29.97 0.09 -12.09
C ALA A 241 29.55 -0.88 -13.21
N LEU A 242 29.06 -2.08 -12.88
CA LEU A 242 28.60 -3.11 -13.81
C LEU A 242 27.15 -2.90 -14.29
N LEU A 243 26.43 -1.90 -13.75
CA LEU A 243 25.12 -1.48 -14.28
C LEU A 243 25.22 -1.19 -15.79
N PRO A 244 24.22 -1.55 -16.61
CA PRO A 244 24.13 -1.13 -18.01
C PRO A 244 24.28 0.38 -18.20
N ASP A 245 24.52 0.81 -19.44
CA ASP A 245 24.45 2.24 -19.79
C ASP A 245 23.03 2.77 -19.58
N GLY A 246 22.90 4.04 -19.16
CA GLY A 246 21.63 4.64 -18.73
C GLY A 246 21.03 4.12 -17.40
N ALA A 247 21.44 2.95 -16.90
CA ALA A 247 20.88 2.35 -15.69
C ALA A 247 21.43 3.02 -14.41
N ASN A 248 20.53 3.22 -13.44
CA ASN A 248 20.81 3.77 -12.11
C ASN A 248 20.60 2.73 -10.99
N ARG A 249 20.89 3.10 -9.74
CA ARG A 249 20.73 2.25 -8.53
C ARG A 249 19.30 1.72 -8.31
N GLY A 250 18.29 2.39 -8.85
CA GLY A 250 16.88 1.97 -8.87
C GLY A 250 16.54 0.78 -9.76
N HIS A 251 17.48 0.30 -10.59
CA HIS A 251 17.30 -0.90 -11.43
C HIS A 251 17.94 -2.16 -10.82
N VAL A 252 18.54 -2.07 -9.62
CA VAL A 252 19.09 -3.25 -8.94
C VAL A 252 17.95 -4.07 -8.35
N GLU A 253 17.83 -5.31 -8.83
CA GLU A 253 16.88 -6.34 -8.41
C GLU A 253 17.63 -7.47 -7.68
N MET A 254 16.89 -8.35 -7.00
CA MET A 254 17.48 -9.45 -6.21
C MET A 254 17.04 -10.80 -6.77
N SER A 255 18.00 -11.67 -7.09
CA SER A 255 17.75 -13.09 -7.34
C SER A 255 17.89 -13.88 -6.06
N TYR A 256 16.98 -14.83 -5.81
CA TYR A 256 16.94 -15.66 -4.61
C TYR A 256 16.75 -17.16 -4.92
N THR A 257 17.37 -18.00 -4.10
CA THR A 257 17.03 -19.43 -3.92
C THR A 257 17.05 -19.81 -2.44
N GLY A 258 16.20 -20.78 -2.06
CA GLY A 258 16.11 -21.33 -0.71
C GLY A 258 15.09 -22.48 -0.65
N PRO A 259 14.70 -22.96 0.55
CA PRO A 259 13.67 -23.98 0.71
C PRO A 259 12.30 -23.49 0.22
N GLY A 260 11.69 -24.23 -0.72
CA GLY A 260 10.52 -23.83 -1.53
C GLY A 260 10.84 -22.96 -2.75
N VAL A 261 12.11 -22.64 -2.99
CA VAL A 261 12.53 -21.80 -4.12
C VAL A 261 13.88 -22.31 -4.65
N THR A 262 13.90 -23.49 -5.29
CA THR A 262 15.15 -24.06 -5.82
C THR A 262 15.51 -23.52 -7.20
N THR A 263 14.51 -23.04 -7.96
CA THR A 263 14.71 -22.32 -9.21
C THR A 263 14.97 -20.82 -8.97
N PRO A 264 16.11 -20.27 -9.42
CA PRO A 264 16.43 -18.84 -9.30
C PRO A 264 15.35 -17.95 -9.90
N ARG A 265 14.80 -17.07 -9.06
CA ARG A 265 13.76 -16.12 -9.43
C ARG A 265 13.99 -14.77 -8.77
N ILE A 266 13.44 -13.72 -9.36
CA ILE A 266 13.53 -12.36 -8.81
C ILE A 266 12.54 -12.23 -7.66
N VAL A 267 13.01 -11.73 -6.53
CA VAL A 267 12.19 -11.43 -5.36
C VAL A 267 12.36 -9.96 -4.96
N PRO A 268 11.28 -9.24 -4.63
CA PRO A 268 11.39 -7.94 -3.99
C PRO A 268 12.03 -8.08 -2.60
N VAL A 269 12.93 -7.16 -2.26
CA VAL A 269 13.52 -7.02 -0.92
C VAL A 269 13.25 -5.61 -0.39
N ALA A 270 13.33 -5.45 0.93
CA ALA A 270 12.99 -4.20 1.59
C ALA A 270 14.22 -3.32 1.86
N VAL A 271 13.97 -2.04 2.16
CA VAL A 271 14.97 -1.08 2.70
C VAL A 271 16.29 -1.12 1.92
N VAL A 272 16.18 -1.04 0.59
CA VAL A 272 17.34 -1.10 -0.29
C VAL A 272 18.22 0.13 -0.08
N ALA A 273 19.50 -0.08 0.23
CA ALA A 273 20.50 0.97 0.29
C ALA A 273 21.80 0.56 -0.41
N ILE A 274 22.34 1.49 -1.19
CA ILE A 274 23.67 1.41 -1.81
C ILE A 274 24.40 2.68 -1.36
N PRO A 275 25.08 2.66 -0.19
CA PRO A 275 25.68 3.85 0.38
C PRO A 275 26.86 4.35 -0.46
N SER A 276 26.93 5.66 -0.68
CA SER A 276 28.07 6.31 -1.34
C SER A 276 29.34 6.23 -0.49
N GLY A 277 30.50 6.05 -1.12
CA GLY A 277 31.76 5.74 -0.42
C GLY A 277 31.86 4.27 0.01
N ALA A 278 30.83 3.47 -0.30
CA ALA A 278 30.80 2.02 -0.13
C ALA A 278 30.41 1.33 -1.46
N ALA A 279 30.98 1.79 -2.59
CA ALA A 279 30.98 1.06 -3.86
C ALA A 279 31.56 -0.35 -3.66
N GLY A 280 30.67 -1.29 -3.36
CA GLY A 280 31.05 -2.56 -2.76
C GLY A 280 29.92 -3.25 -2.00
N LEU A 281 28.88 -2.57 -1.49
CA LEU A 281 27.79 -3.21 -0.73
C LEU A 281 26.38 -2.77 -1.16
N PHE A 282 25.48 -3.76 -1.23
CA PHE A 282 24.04 -3.63 -1.32
C PHE A 282 23.44 -4.10 0.00
N ARG A 283 22.76 -3.19 0.71
CA ARG A 283 22.03 -3.47 1.95
C ARG A 283 20.55 -3.60 1.66
N PHE A 284 19.89 -4.50 2.37
CA PHE A 284 18.46 -4.78 2.24
C PHE A 284 17.93 -5.43 3.52
N GLU A 285 16.62 -5.53 3.62
CA GLU A 285 15.92 -6.26 4.67
C GLU A 285 15.13 -7.42 4.05
N ALA A 286 15.19 -8.60 4.68
CA ALA A 286 14.46 -9.79 4.24
C ALA A 286 14.07 -10.71 5.43
N PRO A 287 12.92 -11.42 5.37
CA PRO A 287 12.47 -12.31 6.44
C PRO A 287 12.94 -13.77 6.31
N ARG A 288 13.74 -14.12 5.28
CA ARG A 288 14.21 -15.49 5.04
C ARG A 288 15.72 -15.52 4.83
N LEU A 289 16.40 -16.52 5.38
CA LEU A 289 17.77 -16.86 4.93
C LEU A 289 17.71 -17.67 3.63
N GLY A 290 18.86 -17.85 2.97
CA GLY A 290 18.95 -18.47 1.64
C GLY A 290 20.11 -17.90 0.84
N THR A 291 20.11 -18.13 -0.47
CA THR A 291 21.11 -17.55 -1.37
C THR A 291 20.57 -16.28 -2.01
N TYR A 292 21.29 -15.18 -1.91
CA TYR A 292 20.95 -13.89 -2.50
C TYR A 292 22.02 -13.45 -3.50
N GLN A 293 21.60 -12.89 -4.65
CA GLN A 293 22.50 -12.29 -5.64
C GLN A 293 21.89 -11.03 -6.25
N ALA A 294 22.58 -9.90 -6.13
CA ALA A 294 22.17 -8.66 -6.77
C ALA A 294 22.35 -8.76 -8.29
N VAL A 295 21.28 -8.44 -9.01
CA VAL A 295 21.18 -8.54 -10.46
C VAL A 295 20.57 -7.28 -11.05
N VAL A 296 20.65 -7.16 -12.37
CA VAL A 296 19.98 -6.11 -13.15
C VAL A 296 19.56 -6.67 -14.50
N ARG A 297 18.41 -6.23 -15.02
CA ARG A 297 17.94 -6.58 -16.37
C ARG A 297 18.94 -6.12 -17.42
N GLU A 298 19.14 -6.91 -18.46
CA GLU A 298 19.97 -6.52 -19.62
C GLU A 298 19.41 -5.30 -20.36
N THR A 299 18.11 -5.01 -20.21
CA THR A 299 17.40 -3.86 -20.80
C THR A 299 17.35 -2.62 -19.91
N ALA A 300 17.79 -2.70 -18.66
CA ALA A 300 17.76 -1.56 -17.74
C ALA A 300 18.56 -0.38 -18.32
N GLY A 301 18.05 0.84 -18.18
CA GLY A 301 18.71 2.04 -18.73
C GLY A 301 18.41 2.32 -20.21
N THR A 302 17.79 1.38 -20.93
CA THR A 302 17.34 1.63 -22.32
C THR A 302 16.12 2.53 -22.35
N THR A 303 15.91 3.29 -23.42
CA THR A 303 14.73 4.15 -23.55
C THR A 303 13.58 3.48 -24.29
N ARG A 304 12.35 3.92 -24.02
CA ARG A 304 11.14 3.60 -24.78
C ARG A 304 10.21 4.82 -24.83
N PRO A 305 9.37 4.97 -25.87
CA PRO A 305 8.26 5.90 -25.79
C PRO A 305 7.27 5.45 -24.71
N ARG A 306 6.74 6.42 -23.97
CA ARG A 306 5.55 6.32 -23.11
C ARG A 306 4.63 7.49 -23.46
N GLU A 307 3.33 7.23 -23.60
CA GLU A 307 2.33 8.30 -23.65
C GLU A 307 1.95 8.66 -22.22
N PHE A 308 2.11 9.92 -21.84
CA PHE A 308 1.65 10.45 -20.57
C PHE A 308 0.30 11.12 -20.74
N MET A 309 -0.67 10.77 -19.89
CA MET A 309 -2.02 11.32 -19.87
C MET A 309 -2.15 12.57 -18.99
N TYR A 310 -1.12 12.86 -18.18
CA TYR A 310 -1.06 13.91 -17.16
C TYR A 310 -2.18 13.82 -16.09
N ARG A 311 -2.59 12.60 -15.76
CA ARG A 311 -3.57 12.31 -14.71
C ARG A 311 -3.01 11.33 -13.69
N GLY A 312 -3.05 11.71 -12.42
CA GLY A 312 -2.76 10.85 -11.28
C GLY A 312 -4.01 10.66 -10.44
N ILE A 313 -4.10 9.54 -9.73
CA ILE A 313 -5.16 9.26 -8.77
C ILE A 313 -4.55 8.72 -7.48
N LEU A 314 -5.00 9.23 -6.34
CA LEU A 314 -4.65 8.73 -5.03
C LEU A 314 -5.88 8.65 -4.13
N GLY A 315 -5.78 7.90 -3.05
CA GLY A 315 -6.83 7.90 -2.04
C GLY A 315 -6.41 7.20 -0.76
N ALA A 316 -7.11 7.53 0.33
CA ALA A 316 -6.83 7.00 1.66
C ALA A 316 -7.99 6.11 2.15
N SER A 317 -7.69 5.00 2.83
CA SER A 317 -8.71 4.09 3.39
C SER A 317 -9.71 3.64 2.31
N MET A 318 -11.02 3.89 2.45
CA MET A 318 -12.04 3.72 1.39
C MET A 318 -11.60 4.22 0.00
N GLY A 319 -10.94 5.39 -0.06
CA GLY A 319 -10.40 5.97 -1.29
C GLY A 319 -9.20 5.21 -1.87
N ALA A 320 -8.46 4.44 -1.06
CA ALA A 320 -7.37 3.59 -1.55
C ALA A 320 -7.92 2.34 -2.27
N ILE A 321 -9.00 1.74 -1.75
CA ILE A 321 -9.74 0.67 -2.43
C ILE A 321 -10.24 1.21 -3.78
N GLY A 322 -10.89 2.37 -3.76
CA GLY A 322 -11.32 3.08 -4.96
C GLY A 322 -10.20 3.30 -5.97
N THR A 323 -9.05 3.78 -5.50
CA THR A 323 -7.86 4.02 -6.34
C THR A 323 -7.36 2.74 -7.00
N GLY A 324 -7.23 1.65 -6.24
CA GLY A 324 -6.80 0.35 -6.76
C GLY A 324 -7.80 -0.30 -7.73
N VAL A 325 -9.11 -0.05 -7.59
CA VAL A 325 -10.11 -0.55 -8.55
C VAL A 325 -10.15 0.31 -9.81
N ILE A 326 -10.34 1.63 -9.67
CA ILE A 326 -10.55 2.56 -10.78
C ILE A 326 -9.30 2.66 -11.66
N ALA A 327 -8.13 2.88 -11.04
CA ALA A 327 -6.91 3.13 -11.80
C ALA A 327 -6.47 1.89 -12.58
N TYR A 328 -6.59 0.69 -12.00
CA TYR A 328 -6.12 -0.53 -12.65
C TYR A 328 -7.08 -1.00 -13.75
N ARG A 329 -8.39 -0.77 -13.61
CA ARG A 329 -9.39 -1.09 -14.65
C ARG A 329 -9.44 -0.08 -15.80
N ASN A 330 -8.93 1.13 -15.59
CA ASN A 330 -8.90 2.22 -16.57
C ASN A 330 -7.46 2.74 -16.72
N ALA A 331 -6.47 1.84 -16.74
CA ALA A 331 -5.04 2.17 -16.71
C ALA A 331 -4.60 3.05 -17.89
N GLU A 332 -5.32 3.02 -19.02
CA GLU A 332 -5.09 3.90 -20.17
C GLU A 332 -5.49 5.38 -19.92
N ARG A 333 -6.12 5.70 -18.77
CA ARG A 333 -6.53 7.07 -18.40
C ARG A 333 -5.59 7.74 -17.39
N PHE A 334 -4.68 7.01 -16.76
CA PHE A 334 -3.85 7.46 -15.64
C PHE A 334 -2.36 7.10 -15.85
N ASP A 335 -1.46 7.99 -15.45
CA ASP A 335 -0.02 7.70 -15.39
C ASP A 335 0.39 7.10 -14.04
N PHE A 336 -0.35 7.45 -12.98
CA PHE A 336 0.00 7.18 -11.60
C PHE A 336 -1.23 6.79 -10.77
N ALA A 337 -1.10 5.72 -9.98
CA ALA A 337 -2.06 5.33 -8.95
C ALA A 337 -1.38 5.28 -7.58
N ALA A 338 -2.00 5.85 -6.54
CA ALA A 338 -1.49 5.78 -5.18
C ALA A 338 -2.55 5.38 -4.13
N PRO A 339 -2.82 4.07 -3.96
CA PRO A 339 -3.74 3.56 -2.94
C PRO A 339 -3.07 3.52 -1.55
N LEU A 340 -3.44 4.44 -0.65
CA LEU A 340 -2.84 4.61 0.67
C LEU A 340 -3.70 3.96 1.78
N GLY A 341 -3.21 2.85 2.34
CA GLY A 341 -3.79 2.21 3.53
C GLY A 341 -4.95 1.27 3.24
N ALA A 342 -5.21 0.91 1.97
CA ALA A 342 -6.12 -0.18 1.60
C ALA A 342 -6.05 -0.53 0.10
N ALA A 343 -4.89 -0.96 -0.41
CA ALA A 343 -4.82 -1.63 -1.72
C ALA A 343 -5.25 -3.11 -1.59
N TRP A 344 -6.42 -3.37 -1.02
CA TRP A 344 -6.78 -4.68 -0.46
C TRP A 344 -6.81 -5.83 -1.47
N ASP A 345 -6.15 -6.94 -1.14
CA ASP A 345 -6.38 -8.23 -1.79
C ASP A 345 -7.58 -8.95 -1.16
N TRP A 346 -8.66 -9.11 -1.93
CA TRP A 346 -9.89 -9.73 -1.43
C TRP A 346 -9.80 -11.25 -1.30
N ALA A 347 -8.89 -11.92 -2.02
CA ALA A 347 -8.65 -13.36 -1.83
C ALA A 347 -8.14 -13.62 -0.40
N TYR A 348 -7.00 -12.99 -0.05
CA TYR A 348 -6.47 -12.99 1.30
C TYR A 348 -7.49 -12.51 2.35
N LEU A 349 -8.12 -11.34 2.15
CA LEU A 349 -9.00 -10.78 3.19
C LEU A 349 -10.26 -11.61 3.44
N THR A 350 -10.81 -12.30 2.43
CA THR A 350 -12.01 -13.13 2.63
C THR A 350 -11.67 -14.44 3.33
N ASP A 351 -10.50 -15.03 3.06
CA ASP A 351 -10.00 -16.16 3.86
C ASP A 351 -9.72 -15.74 5.31
N TYR A 352 -9.04 -14.60 5.51
CA TYR A 352 -8.79 -14.02 6.82
C TYR A 352 -10.09 -13.68 7.57
N MET A 353 -11.12 -13.18 6.88
CA MET A 353 -12.45 -12.94 7.48
C MET A 353 -13.12 -14.26 7.89
N LEU A 354 -13.14 -15.25 6.99
CA LEU A 354 -13.73 -16.57 7.21
C LEU A 354 -13.06 -17.30 8.38
N ASN A 355 -11.73 -17.22 8.51
CA ASN A 355 -10.94 -17.94 9.50
C ASN A 355 -10.69 -17.19 10.82
N GLN A 356 -10.72 -15.85 10.83
CA GLN A 356 -10.47 -15.02 12.01
C GLN A 356 -11.72 -14.21 12.42
N HIS A 357 -12.10 -13.17 11.66
CA HIS A 357 -13.20 -12.26 12.02
C HIS A 357 -14.54 -12.95 12.27
N MET A 358 -14.80 -14.08 11.60
CA MET A 358 -16.02 -14.90 11.74
C MET A 358 -15.77 -16.25 12.42
N GLY A 359 -14.53 -16.51 12.85
CA GLY A 359 -14.10 -17.77 13.46
C GLY A 359 -14.02 -17.74 14.99
N GLY A 360 -13.39 -18.80 15.54
CA GLY A 360 -13.07 -18.95 16.97
C GLY A 360 -14.13 -19.70 17.79
N PHE A 361 -15.26 -20.04 17.18
CA PHE A 361 -16.34 -20.80 17.81
C PHE A 361 -16.02 -22.29 17.98
N CYS A 362 -16.82 -22.99 18.79
CA CYS A 362 -16.81 -24.45 18.77
C CYS A 362 -17.61 -24.98 17.58
N THR A 363 -17.06 -26.01 16.93
CA THR A 363 -17.83 -26.93 16.09
C THR A 363 -18.96 -27.59 16.90
N ASP A 364 -19.99 -28.12 16.24
CA ASP A 364 -21.06 -28.82 16.95
C ASP A 364 -20.58 -30.11 17.66
N ALA A 365 -19.58 -30.78 17.08
CA ALA A 365 -18.92 -31.93 17.68
C ALA A 365 -18.19 -31.56 18.99
N GLU A 366 -17.45 -30.45 19.01
CA GLU A 366 -16.78 -29.96 20.23
C GLU A 366 -17.80 -29.50 21.28
N ARG A 367 -18.85 -28.79 20.85
CA ARG A 367 -19.94 -28.34 21.73
C ARG A 367 -20.64 -29.53 22.39
N THR A 368 -20.81 -30.64 21.68
CA THR A 368 -21.33 -31.89 22.22
C THR A 368 -20.35 -32.58 23.18
N ALA A 369 -19.03 -32.47 22.92
CA ALA A 369 -17.98 -33.12 23.71
C ALA A 369 -17.65 -32.39 25.03
N ASP A 370 -17.49 -31.06 25.00
CA ASP A 370 -17.29 -30.20 26.17
C ASP A 370 -18.05 -28.86 26.04
N PRO A 371 -19.37 -28.87 26.35
CA PRO A 371 -20.19 -27.65 26.31
C PRO A 371 -19.69 -26.52 27.21
N GLY A 372 -18.92 -26.85 28.25
CA GLY A 372 -18.40 -25.87 29.20
C GLY A 372 -17.27 -25.01 28.64
N SER A 373 -16.60 -25.47 27.58
CA SER A 373 -15.55 -24.73 26.87
C SER A 373 -16.10 -23.79 25.78
N CYS A 374 -17.37 -23.96 25.41
CA CYS A 374 -17.99 -23.35 24.22
C CYS A 374 -18.90 -22.16 24.55
N ASN A 375 -18.62 -21.45 25.64
CA ASN A 375 -19.39 -20.29 26.13
C ASN A 375 -18.83 -18.94 25.67
N ALA A 376 -17.86 -18.95 24.76
CA ALA A 376 -17.25 -17.80 24.10
C ALA A 376 -16.48 -18.27 22.85
N ALA A 377 -16.28 -17.38 21.89
CA ALA A 377 -15.27 -17.54 20.85
C ALA A 377 -13.85 -17.44 21.44
N SER A 378 -12.86 -17.97 20.72
CA SER A 378 -11.45 -17.87 21.10
C SER A 378 -10.52 -18.00 19.91
N THR A 379 -9.53 -17.10 19.85
CA THR A 379 -8.33 -17.20 18.99
C THR A 379 -7.55 -18.51 19.13
N SER A 380 -7.78 -19.32 20.17
CA SER A 380 -7.21 -20.67 20.26
C SER A 380 -7.84 -21.69 19.29
N ARG A 381 -8.97 -21.33 18.67
CA ARG A 381 -9.66 -22.10 17.62
C ARG A 381 -9.58 -21.46 16.23
N THR A 382 -8.92 -20.32 16.09
CA THR A 382 -8.60 -19.74 14.78
C THR A 382 -7.21 -20.20 14.34
N PRO A 383 -6.91 -20.21 13.03
CA PRO A 383 -5.55 -20.48 12.57
C PRO A 383 -4.53 -19.49 13.16
N PRO A 384 -3.28 -19.90 13.41
CA PRO A 384 -2.23 -18.96 13.77
C PRO A 384 -1.97 -17.98 12.61
N ALA A 385 -1.60 -16.74 12.91
CA ALA A 385 -1.14 -15.81 11.90
C ALA A 385 0.05 -16.40 11.11
N LYS A 386 -0.10 -16.49 9.79
CA LYS A 386 0.87 -17.02 8.82
C LYS A 386 1.79 -15.92 8.29
N TRP A 387 1.27 -14.69 8.15
CA TRP A 387 1.95 -13.63 7.40
C TRP A 387 2.57 -12.54 8.28
N MET A 388 3.58 -11.87 7.75
CA MET A 388 4.23 -10.76 8.44
C MET A 388 3.25 -9.60 8.65
N HIS A 389 3.16 -9.11 9.89
CA HIS A 389 2.21 -8.09 10.35
C HIS A 389 0.73 -8.53 10.36
N GLU A 390 0.43 -9.80 10.13
CA GLU A 390 -0.90 -10.37 10.38
C GLU A 390 -1.09 -10.61 11.89
N THR A 391 -2.33 -10.45 12.37
CA THR A 391 -2.70 -10.73 13.77
C THR A 391 -3.84 -11.74 13.83
N SER A 392 -3.86 -12.59 14.86
CA SER A 392 -4.98 -13.50 15.12
C SER A 392 -6.10 -12.78 15.88
N GLN A 393 -7.36 -13.06 15.53
CA GLN A 393 -8.55 -12.51 16.18
C GLN A 393 -9.72 -13.49 16.05
N ASP A 394 -10.79 -13.28 16.83
CA ASP A 394 -12.03 -14.07 16.74
C ASP A 394 -13.26 -13.14 16.71
N TYR A 395 -14.45 -13.65 16.40
CA TYR A 395 -15.65 -12.80 16.22
C TYR A 395 -16.00 -11.94 17.44
N GLU A 396 -15.70 -12.42 18.65
CA GLU A 396 -16.03 -11.74 19.91
C GLU A 396 -14.89 -10.82 20.39
N HIS A 397 -13.68 -10.96 19.82
CA HIS A 397 -12.48 -10.20 20.13
C HIS A 397 -11.79 -9.76 18.83
N TRP A 398 -12.29 -8.69 18.19
CA TRP A 398 -11.66 -8.14 16.99
C TRP A 398 -10.35 -7.42 17.33
N TRP A 399 -9.40 -7.40 16.39
CA TRP A 399 -8.04 -6.93 16.65
C TRP A 399 -7.95 -5.40 16.82
N TYR A 400 -7.58 -4.98 18.03
CA TYR A 400 -7.14 -3.61 18.37
C TYR A 400 -5.87 -3.70 19.21
N ASP A 401 -4.85 -2.90 18.88
CA ASP A 401 -3.71 -2.71 19.76
C ASP A 401 -4.12 -1.75 20.89
N GLU A 402 -4.35 -2.30 22.09
CA GLU A 402 -4.76 -1.56 23.30
C GLU A 402 -3.83 -0.40 23.69
N ASN A 403 -2.60 -0.37 23.15
CA ASN A 403 -1.63 0.68 23.39
C ASN A 403 -1.85 1.90 22.49
N ILE A 404 -2.51 1.74 21.34
CA ILE A 404 -2.82 2.84 20.41
C ILE A 404 -3.90 3.74 21.03
N GLY A 405 -3.62 5.05 21.12
CA GLY A 405 -4.65 6.02 21.45
C GLY A 405 -5.60 6.23 20.26
N GLY A 406 -6.88 6.53 20.50
CA GLY A 406 -7.91 6.61 19.43
C GLY A 406 -7.61 7.58 18.28
N LEU A 407 -6.64 8.49 18.42
CA LEU A 407 -6.14 9.32 17.31
C LEU A 407 -5.36 8.51 16.24
N GLY A 408 -4.68 7.42 16.61
CA GLY A 408 -3.86 6.63 15.69
C GLY A 408 -4.67 5.79 14.70
N HIS A 409 -5.84 5.31 15.14
CA HIS A 409 -6.80 4.65 14.26
C HIS A 409 -7.52 5.67 13.36
N GLY A 410 -7.80 6.88 13.85
CA GLY A 410 -8.39 7.97 13.06
C GLY A 410 -9.92 8.03 13.09
N SER A 411 -10.58 6.90 13.37
CA SER A 411 -11.94 6.83 13.90
C SER A 411 -11.94 5.94 15.15
N ALA A 412 -13.08 5.81 15.82
CA ALA A 412 -13.28 4.76 16.80
C ALA A 412 -13.30 3.37 16.13
N PHE A 413 -13.84 3.28 14.91
CA PHE A 413 -14.09 2.02 14.20
C PHE A 413 -14.92 1.01 15.00
N ASP A 414 -15.80 1.50 15.89
CA ASP A 414 -16.61 0.68 16.79
C ASP A 414 -17.38 -0.45 16.06
N ARG A 415 -17.90 -1.44 16.81
CA ARG A 415 -18.60 -2.59 16.19
C ARG A 415 -19.79 -2.20 15.30
N ARG A 416 -20.34 -0.98 15.45
CA ARG A 416 -21.37 -0.43 14.55
C ARG A 416 -20.76 0.12 13.26
N GLU A 417 -19.61 0.80 13.32
CA GLU A 417 -18.89 1.28 12.14
C GLU A 417 -18.45 0.10 11.25
N TYR A 418 -17.89 -0.97 11.82
CA TYR A 418 -17.66 -2.24 11.11
C TYR A 418 -18.93 -2.81 10.47
N THR A 419 -20.05 -2.85 11.21
CA THR A 419 -21.33 -3.36 10.68
C THR A 419 -21.82 -2.55 9.47
N ASN A 420 -21.56 -1.23 9.45
CA ASN A 420 -21.84 -0.39 8.27
C ASN A 420 -20.93 -0.74 7.10
N ILE A 421 -19.62 -0.88 7.34
CA ILE A 421 -18.64 -1.27 6.30
C ILE A 421 -19.03 -2.60 5.64
N PHE A 422 -19.34 -3.64 6.42
CA PHE A 422 -19.79 -4.93 5.88
C PHE A 422 -21.12 -4.82 5.11
N THR A 423 -22.03 -3.95 5.56
CA THR A 423 -23.30 -3.68 4.86
C THR A 423 -23.06 -2.98 3.52
N ASP A 424 -22.24 -1.94 3.47
CA ASP A 424 -21.95 -1.18 2.24
C ASP A 424 -21.15 -2.00 1.22
N ILE A 425 -20.19 -2.82 1.66
CA ILE A 425 -19.50 -3.80 0.82
C ILE A 425 -20.51 -4.79 0.21
N SER A 426 -21.44 -5.30 1.02
CA SER A 426 -22.48 -6.23 0.54
C SER A 426 -23.48 -5.58 -0.41
N MET A 427 -23.82 -4.30 -0.23
CA MET A 427 -24.65 -3.55 -1.19
C MET A 427 -23.92 -3.32 -2.53
N MET A 428 -22.61 -3.11 -2.47
CA MET A 428 -21.75 -2.82 -3.62
C MET A 428 -21.40 -4.06 -4.45
N TYR A 429 -21.13 -5.22 -3.84
CA TYR A 429 -20.74 -6.43 -4.57
C TYR A 429 -21.81 -7.53 -4.57
N GLY A 430 -22.82 -7.44 -3.69
CA GLY A 430 -23.56 -8.60 -3.21
C GLY A 430 -22.91 -9.14 -1.93
N ASN A 431 -23.68 -9.85 -1.13
CA ASN A 431 -23.24 -10.50 0.10
C ASN A 431 -22.20 -11.58 -0.24
N PRO A 432 -20.96 -11.49 0.29
CA PRO A 432 -19.93 -12.48 0.01
C PRO A 432 -20.14 -13.78 0.80
N ASN A 433 -20.94 -13.76 1.87
CA ASN A 433 -21.13 -14.89 2.78
C ASN A 433 -22.29 -15.82 2.40
N THR A 434 -23.31 -15.34 1.68
CA THR A 434 -24.48 -16.18 1.31
C THR A 434 -25.17 -15.65 0.05
N ASP A 435 -25.83 -16.52 -0.70
CA ASP A 435 -26.74 -16.13 -1.79
C ASP A 435 -28.21 -16.16 -1.35
N ALA A 436 -28.90 -15.02 -1.47
CA ALA A 436 -30.33 -14.91 -1.16
C ALA A 436 -31.23 -15.66 -2.17
N THR A 437 -30.79 -15.73 -3.43
CA THR A 437 -31.49 -16.38 -4.54
C THR A 437 -30.49 -16.96 -5.54
N ALA A 438 -30.86 -18.07 -6.20
CA ALA A 438 -30.07 -18.68 -7.28
C ALA A 438 -30.06 -17.87 -8.59
N ASP A 439 -30.85 -16.79 -8.68
CA ASP A 439 -30.70 -15.80 -9.74
C ASP A 439 -29.59 -14.83 -9.32
N GLY A 440 -28.52 -14.73 -10.09
CA GLY A 440 -27.41 -13.81 -9.80
C GLY A 440 -27.71 -12.34 -10.12
N SER A 441 -28.89 -12.01 -10.66
CA SER A 441 -29.25 -10.63 -11.05
C SER A 441 -29.81 -9.70 -9.96
N PRO A 442 -30.50 -10.14 -8.89
CA PRO A 442 -30.94 -9.30 -7.79
C PRO A 442 -29.78 -8.89 -6.85
N PRO A 443 -30.01 -7.91 -5.96
CA PRO A 443 -29.12 -7.62 -4.85
C PRO A 443 -29.25 -8.73 -3.78
N ASN A 444 -28.49 -9.82 -3.91
CA ASN A 444 -28.32 -10.81 -2.85
C ASN A 444 -27.55 -10.16 -1.69
N VAL A 445 -28.19 -9.32 -0.86
CA VAL A 445 -27.54 -8.55 0.24
C VAL A 445 -27.84 -9.15 1.62
N LEU A 446 -29.09 -9.55 1.85
CA LEU A 446 -29.45 -10.29 3.06
C LEU A 446 -29.24 -11.79 2.84
N PRO A 447 -28.96 -12.57 3.90
CA PRO A 447 -28.92 -14.03 3.81
C PRO A 447 -30.25 -14.67 3.37
N PRO A 448 -30.23 -15.88 2.78
CA PRO A 448 -31.44 -16.56 2.36
C PRO A 448 -32.36 -16.86 3.55
N GLY A 449 -33.68 -16.87 3.29
CA GLY A 449 -34.70 -16.92 4.34
C GLY A 449 -35.00 -15.57 5.02
N ILE A 450 -34.12 -14.57 4.89
CA ILE A 450 -34.35 -13.22 5.42
C ILE A 450 -34.97 -12.33 4.32
N PRO A 451 -36.22 -11.87 4.45
CA PRO A 451 -36.88 -11.12 3.38
C PRO A 451 -36.31 -9.70 3.25
N ASP A 452 -36.12 -9.21 2.01
CA ASP A 452 -35.53 -7.90 1.72
C ASP A 452 -36.20 -6.71 2.45
N SER A 453 -37.49 -6.86 2.79
CA SER A 453 -38.24 -5.91 3.64
C SER A 453 -37.62 -5.67 5.02
N GLU A 454 -36.77 -6.56 5.53
CA GLU A 454 -36.02 -6.35 6.77
C GLU A 454 -35.11 -5.12 6.69
N ARG A 455 -34.55 -4.79 5.52
CA ARG A 455 -33.76 -3.55 5.34
C ARG A 455 -34.59 -2.28 5.52
N MET A 456 -35.92 -2.38 5.45
CA MET A 456 -36.87 -1.27 5.58
C MET A 456 -37.41 -1.11 7.01
N ARG A 457 -37.13 -2.05 7.92
CA ARG A 457 -37.46 -1.95 9.34
C ARG A 457 -36.39 -1.13 10.08
N SER A 458 -36.78 -0.40 11.11
CA SER A 458 -35.81 0.30 11.97
C SER A 458 -34.97 -0.69 12.78
N ASN A 459 -33.75 -0.28 13.17
CA ASN A 459 -32.86 -1.11 13.98
C ASN A 459 -33.54 -1.63 15.25
N ALA A 460 -34.24 -0.77 15.98
CA ALA A 460 -35.00 -1.14 17.18
C ALA A 460 -36.10 -2.19 16.89
N GLU A 461 -36.78 -2.12 15.74
CA GLU A 461 -37.75 -3.14 15.35
C GLU A 461 -37.07 -4.47 14.99
N ARG A 462 -35.94 -4.44 14.29
CA ARG A 462 -35.17 -5.63 13.90
C ARG A 462 -34.64 -6.37 15.14
N CYS A 463 -33.99 -5.66 16.06
CA CYS A 463 -33.46 -6.25 17.29
C CYS A 463 -34.54 -6.71 18.27
N ALA A 464 -35.71 -6.06 18.31
CA ALA A 464 -36.82 -6.47 19.19
C ALA A 464 -37.63 -7.65 18.66
N THR A 465 -37.49 -8.02 17.38
CA THR A 465 -38.19 -9.16 16.77
C THR A 465 -37.36 -9.70 15.60
N PRO A 466 -36.27 -10.44 15.89
CA PRO A 466 -35.43 -11.03 14.85
C PRO A 466 -36.21 -12.02 13.99
N VAL A 467 -35.77 -12.18 12.74
CA VAL A 467 -36.20 -13.28 11.89
C VAL A 467 -35.53 -14.56 12.40
N SER A 468 -36.31 -15.63 12.54
CA SER A 468 -35.84 -16.94 12.96
C SER A 468 -36.27 -17.99 11.94
N ILE A 469 -35.30 -18.74 11.46
CA ILE A 469 -35.44 -19.89 10.58
C ILE A 469 -35.48 -21.14 11.49
N PRO A 470 -36.54 -21.97 11.40
CA PRO A 470 -36.71 -23.09 12.33
C PRO A 470 -35.73 -24.24 12.05
N PRO A 471 -35.42 -25.09 13.06
CA PRO A 471 -34.70 -26.35 12.86
C PRO A 471 -35.33 -27.23 11.78
N TYR A 472 -34.51 -28.10 11.19
CA TYR A 472 -34.94 -29.00 10.14
C TYR A 472 -36.03 -29.97 10.62
N ASP A 473 -37.19 -29.96 9.94
CA ASP A 473 -38.29 -30.90 10.21
C ASP A 473 -38.56 -31.89 9.05
N GLY A 474 -37.72 -31.85 8.01
CA GLY A 474 -37.91 -32.60 6.77
C GLY A 474 -38.68 -31.83 5.68
N SER A 475 -38.92 -30.53 5.85
CA SER A 475 -39.56 -29.67 4.84
C SER A 475 -38.68 -28.49 4.41
N ALA A 476 -38.88 -28.04 3.16
CA ALA A 476 -38.17 -26.87 2.61
C ALA A 476 -38.53 -25.58 3.37
N GLY A 477 -37.54 -24.72 3.56
CA GLY A 477 -37.65 -23.52 4.41
C GLY A 477 -37.44 -23.79 5.90
N THR A 478 -36.93 -24.97 6.25
CA THR A 478 -36.51 -25.37 7.61
C THR A 478 -35.10 -25.96 7.52
N GLY A 479 -34.31 -25.85 8.59
CA GLY A 479 -32.91 -26.30 8.60
C GLY A 479 -32.02 -25.41 7.74
N PHE A 480 -31.38 -24.42 8.36
CA PHE A 480 -30.27 -23.71 7.74
C PHE A 480 -28.99 -24.45 8.16
N PHE A 481 -28.33 -25.10 7.21
CA PHE A 481 -27.15 -25.92 7.45
C PHE A 481 -25.85 -25.10 7.32
N ASP A 482 -24.82 -25.61 7.98
CA ASP A 482 -23.44 -25.11 8.01
C ASP A 482 -22.61 -26.31 8.49
N ASP A 483 -21.57 -26.69 7.75
CA ASP A 483 -20.85 -27.95 7.91
C ASP A 483 -20.11 -28.10 9.25
N GLU A 484 -19.77 -26.97 9.87
CA GLU A 484 -19.03 -26.89 11.13
C GLU A 484 -19.95 -26.66 12.35
N TYR A 485 -20.93 -25.78 12.19
CA TYR A 485 -21.69 -25.18 13.29
C TYR A 485 -23.15 -25.63 13.39
N ASN A 486 -23.78 -26.09 12.32
CA ASN A 486 -25.14 -26.65 12.33
C ASN A 486 -25.34 -27.82 11.33
N PRO A 487 -24.47 -28.84 11.29
CA PRO A 487 -24.43 -29.83 10.20
C PRO A 487 -25.66 -30.73 10.10
N GLU A 488 -26.39 -30.93 11.21
CA GLU A 488 -27.66 -31.66 11.23
C GLU A 488 -28.90 -30.73 11.13
N GLY A 489 -28.70 -29.41 11.02
CA GLY A 489 -29.78 -28.41 10.96
C GLY A 489 -30.67 -28.36 12.22
N LEU A 490 -30.16 -28.82 13.36
CA LEU A 490 -30.92 -29.03 14.60
C LEU A 490 -31.21 -27.74 15.38
N HIS A 491 -30.42 -26.69 15.16
CA HIS A 491 -30.57 -25.41 15.83
C HIS A 491 -31.30 -24.40 14.94
N PRO A 492 -32.15 -23.51 15.51
CA PRO A 492 -32.68 -22.38 14.78
C PRO A 492 -31.56 -21.42 14.38
N VAL A 493 -31.73 -20.76 13.24
CA VAL A 493 -30.78 -19.75 12.74
C VAL A 493 -31.50 -18.41 12.68
N ILE A 494 -30.85 -17.36 13.20
CA ILE A 494 -31.47 -16.06 13.45
C ILE A 494 -30.70 -14.91 12.78
N SER A 495 -31.45 -13.91 12.32
CA SER A 495 -30.89 -12.56 12.18
C SER A 495 -30.62 -12.00 13.58
N PHE A 496 -29.50 -11.33 13.83
CA PHE A 496 -29.16 -10.83 15.16
C PHE A 496 -28.70 -9.37 15.15
N CYS A 497 -28.46 -8.82 16.34
CA CYS A 497 -27.91 -7.50 16.55
C CYS A 497 -26.64 -7.55 17.41
N ASP A 498 -25.75 -6.61 17.14
CA ASP A 498 -24.41 -6.42 17.69
C ASP A 498 -24.25 -4.90 17.98
N GLY A 499 -23.02 -4.39 18.08
CA GLY A 499 -22.74 -2.95 18.20
C GLY A 499 -22.64 -2.44 19.65
N ALA A 500 -22.30 -3.33 20.60
CA ALA A 500 -21.84 -2.96 21.92
C ALA A 500 -20.49 -3.63 22.23
N GLU A 501 -19.61 -2.90 22.91
CA GLU A 501 -18.21 -3.28 23.11
C GLU A 501 -17.69 -2.83 24.48
N VAL A 502 -16.59 -3.44 24.93
CA VAL A 502 -15.96 -3.16 26.21
C VAL A 502 -15.00 -1.97 26.10
N SER A 503 -15.48 -0.79 26.47
CA SER A 503 -14.64 0.42 26.49
C SER A 503 -13.65 0.46 27.67
N VAL A 504 -12.40 0.83 27.43
CA VAL A 504 -11.41 1.17 28.46
C VAL A 504 -11.37 2.69 28.70
N ASP A 505 -11.25 3.06 29.98
CA ASP A 505 -11.27 4.46 30.47
C ASP A 505 -12.53 5.27 30.10
N GLY A 506 -13.52 4.63 29.45
CA GLY A 506 -14.75 5.25 28.92
C GLY A 506 -14.57 5.95 27.57
N GLU A 507 -13.41 5.82 26.91
CA GLU A 507 -13.10 6.51 25.64
C GLU A 507 -12.35 5.65 24.61
N ARG A 508 -11.70 4.54 24.99
CA ARG A 508 -10.94 3.67 24.06
C ARG A 508 -11.69 2.36 23.82
N ASP A 509 -11.85 2.01 22.55
CA ASP A 509 -12.32 0.68 22.11
C ASP A 509 -11.18 -0.36 22.22
N LEU A 510 -11.56 -1.63 22.35
CA LEU A 510 -10.70 -2.81 22.32
C LEU A 510 -11.12 -3.85 21.27
N GLY A 511 -12.19 -3.62 20.51
CA GLY A 511 -12.78 -4.61 19.60
C GLY A 511 -13.50 -5.79 20.29
N VAL A 512 -13.50 -5.81 21.62
CA VAL A 512 -14.11 -6.86 22.45
C VAL A 512 -15.61 -6.61 22.60
N TRP A 513 -16.42 -7.56 22.17
CA TRP A 513 -17.88 -7.50 22.24
C TRP A 513 -18.40 -7.47 23.70
N ASP A 514 -19.38 -6.59 23.99
CA ASP A 514 -20.11 -6.59 25.26
C ASP A 514 -21.50 -7.22 25.08
N PRO A 515 -21.68 -8.52 25.39
CA PRO A 515 -23.00 -9.18 25.30
C PRO A 515 -24.04 -8.60 26.27
N ALA A 516 -23.62 -7.95 27.35
CA ALA A 516 -24.52 -7.29 28.31
C ALA A 516 -24.85 -5.84 27.93
N GLY A 517 -24.24 -5.33 26.86
CA GLY A 517 -24.42 -3.99 26.33
C GLY A 517 -25.73 -3.80 25.57
N SER A 518 -25.81 -2.71 24.79
CA SER A 518 -27.05 -2.33 24.09
C SER A 518 -27.46 -3.29 22.96
N ASN A 519 -26.47 -3.82 22.22
CA ASN A 519 -26.63 -4.72 21.07
C ASN A 519 -27.83 -4.37 20.19
N ASP A 520 -27.96 -3.09 19.85
CA ASP A 520 -29.10 -2.49 19.16
C ASP A 520 -28.81 -2.18 17.67
N TYR A 521 -27.73 -2.75 17.13
CA TYR A 521 -27.29 -2.54 15.76
C TYR A 521 -27.37 -3.85 14.94
N PRO A 522 -28.28 -3.97 13.95
CA PRO A 522 -28.48 -5.23 13.22
C PRO A 522 -27.29 -5.61 12.34
N MET A 523 -26.71 -6.78 12.59
CA MET A 523 -25.67 -7.37 11.75
C MET A 523 -26.34 -8.02 10.53
N GLY A 524 -26.75 -7.19 9.56
CA GLY A 524 -27.75 -7.57 8.56
C GLY A 524 -27.30 -8.53 7.45
N VAL A 525 -25.99 -8.74 7.29
CA VAL A 525 -25.41 -9.49 6.16
C VAL A 525 -24.97 -10.90 6.53
N VAL A 526 -25.14 -11.30 7.79
CA VAL A 526 -24.84 -12.66 8.28
C VAL A 526 -25.95 -13.11 9.23
N VAL A 527 -25.96 -14.40 9.58
CA VAL A 527 -26.90 -15.02 10.53
C VAL A 527 -26.13 -15.83 11.57
N ALA A 528 -26.73 -16.02 12.74
CA ALA A 528 -26.14 -16.77 13.84
C ALA A 528 -26.97 -18.02 14.17
N VAL A 529 -26.30 -19.06 14.67
CA VAL A 529 -26.93 -20.29 15.15
C VAL A 529 -27.36 -20.08 16.61
N ASP A 530 -28.67 -19.97 16.85
CA ASP A 530 -29.26 -19.83 18.20
C ASP A 530 -29.33 -21.23 18.85
N VAL A 531 -28.18 -21.64 19.38
CA VAL A 531 -27.93 -22.98 19.94
C VAL A 531 -28.95 -23.30 21.02
N ASN A 532 -29.30 -22.31 21.84
CA ASN A 532 -30.18 -22.50 23.00
C ASN A 532 -31.67 -22.17 22.75
N ALA A 533 -32.02 -21.75 21.53
CA ALA A 533 -33.36 -21.44 21.05
C ALA A 533 -34.10 -20.34 21.84
N ASN A 534 -33.38 -19.29 22.24
CA ASN A 534 -33.96 -18.15 22.98
C ASN A 534 -34.32 -16.93 22.11
N GLY A 535 -33.87 -16.90 20.85
CA GLY A 535 -34.10 -15.82 19.89
C GLY A 535 -33.12 -14.64 19.96
N VAL A 536 -31.97 -14.81 20.62
CA VAL A 536 -30.89 -13.81 20.75
C VAL A 536 -29.55 -14.54 20.58
N ARG A 537 -28.57 -13.91 19.94
CA ARG A 537 -27.21 -14.46 19.85
C ARG A 537 -26.50 -14.31 21.20
N ASP A 538 -26.16 -15.42 21.84
CA ASP A 538 -25.36 -15.48 23.08
C ASP A 538 -23.85 -15.68 22.82
N PRO A 539 -22.97 -15.45 23.82
CA PRO A 539 -21.55 -15.78 23.74
C PRO A 539 -21.25 -17.25 23.39
N GLY A 540 -20.37 -17.44 22.41
CA GLY A 540 -20.03 -18.75 21.85
C GLY A 540 -21.03 -19.29 20.82
N GLU A 541 -22.11 -18.55 20.52
CA GLU A 541 -23.01 -18.89 19.42
C GLU A 541 -22.44 -18.43 18.08
N PRO A 542 -22.23 -19.36 17.13
CA PRO A 542 -21.47 -19.10 15.91
C PRO A 542 -22.23 -18.28 14.89
N VAL A 543 -21.46 -17.58 14.05
CA VAL A 543 -21.93 -16.85 12.88
C VAL A 543 -21.58 -17.67 11.64
N ILE A 544 -22.57 -17.95 10.81
CA ILE A 544 -22.48 -18.88 9.66
C ILE A 544 -21.57 -18.31 8.55
N ARG A 545 -20.76 -19.18 7.92
CA ARG A 545 -19.65 -18.79 7.02
C ARG A 545 -19.66 -19.43 5.61
N ASN A 546 -20.82 -19.48 4.95
CA ASN A 546 -21.10 -20.20 3.69
C ASN A 546 -20.62 -19.46 2.40
N PHE A 547 -19.40 -18.90 2.43
CA PHE A 547 -18.82 -18.08 1.34
C PHE A 547 -18.64 -18.84 0.01
N ARG A 548 -18.30 -20.13 0.10
CA ARG A 548 -17.87 -21.00 -0.99
C ARG A 548 -18.01 -22.46 -0.55
N GLU A 549 -18.06 -23.37 -1.51
CA GLU A 549 -17.87 -24.81 -1.29
C GLU A 549 -16.52 -25.11 -0.62
N ALA A 550 -16.36 -26.33 -0.09
CA ALA A 550 -15.07 -26.80 0.40
C ALA A 550 -14.14 -27.20 -0.75
N PHE A 551 -12.86 -26.82 -0.68
CA PHE A 551 -11.82 -27.23 -1.63
C PHE A 551 -10.48 -27.49 -0.94
N GLU A 552 -9.64 -28.29 -1.60
CA GLU A 552 -8.28 -28.59 -1.21
C GLU A 552 -7.34 -27.59 -1.94
N ASP A 553 -6.94 -26.51 -1.25
CA ASP A 553 -5.95 -25.50 -1.66
C ASP A 553 -4.53 -26.13 -1.66
N CYS A 554 -4.36 -27.17 -2.48
CA CYS A 554 -3.19 -28.06 -2.62
C CYS A 554 -2.49 -27.90 -3.98
N GLY A 555 -2.72 -26.77 -4.66
CA GLY A 555 -2.08 -26.47 -5.92
C GLY A 555 -2.55 -27.29 -7.12
N MET A 556 -2.01 -26.93 -8.29
CA MET A 556 -2.42 -27.53 -9.57
C MET A 556 -2.00 -28.99 -9.75
N ASP A 557 -1.11 -29.52 -8.89
CA ASP A 557 -0.67 -30.91 -8.93
C ASP A 557 -1.52 -31.86 -8.05
N ARG A 558 -2.34 -31.30 -7.15
CA ARG A 558 -3.25 -31.97 -6.19
C ARG A 558 -2.55 -32.76 -5.08
N LEU A 559 -1.33 -32.38 -4.69
CA LEU A 559 -0.58 -33.04 -3.63
C LEU A 559 -0.10 -32.02 -2.59
N CYS A 560 -1.00 -31.64 -1.67
CA CYS A 560 -0.66 -30.77 -0.54
C CYS A 560 0.68 -31.16 0.09
N ASN A 561 1.56 -30.18 0.35
CA ASN A 561 2.93 -30.33 0.83
C ASN A 561 3.26 -31.64 1.61
N PRO A 562 2.55 -32.06 2.68
CA PRO A 562 2.88 -33.28 3.44
C PRO A 562 2.76 -34.60 2.68
N ALA A 563 2.09 -34.62 1.53
CA ALA A 563 1.94 -35.77 0.65
C ALA A 563 3.08 -35.90 -0.38
N GLU A 564 3.89 -34.86 -0.54
CA GLU A 564 4.88 -34.76 -1.61
C GLU A 564 6.14 -35.60 -1.41
N ALA A 565 6.76 -35.94 -2.55
CA ALA A 565 7.95 -36.77 -2.61
C ALA A 565 9.23 -36.01 -2.24
N GLY A 566 9.45 -35.81 -0.95
CA GLY A 566 10.63 -35.12 -0.41
C GLY A 566 10.32 -34.07 0.64
N TYR A 567 9.07 -33.97 1.08
CA TYR A 567 8.63 -33.06 2.12
C TYR A 567 9.38 -33.27 3.44
N ASP A 568 9.89 -32.16 3.98
CA ASP A 568 10.36 -32.04 5.34
C ASP A 568 9.97 -30.65 5.84
N ALA A 569 9.05 -30.58 6.82
CA ALA A 569 8.40 -29.37 7.31
C ALA A 569 9.34 -28.22 7.78
N VAL A 570 10.65 -28.49 7.88
CA VAL A 570 11.67 -27.49 8.19
C VAL A 570 12.57 -27.24 6.97
N THR A 571 13.23 -28.29 6.46
CA THR A 571 14.34 -28.15 5.52
C THR A 571 13.93 -28.20 4.04
N ASN A 572 12.75 -28.72 3.74
CA ASN A 572 12.16 -28.75 2.41
C ASN A 572 10.63 -28.75 2.53
N PRO A 573 10.03 -27.64 3.01
CA PRO A 573 8.60 -27.60 3.32
C PRO A 573 7.73 -27.57 2.07
N ASP A 574 8.31 -27.21 0.92
CA ASP A 574 7.69 -27.08 -0.40
C ASP A 574 8.60 -27.76 -1.44
N PRO A 575 8.39 -29.06 -1.72
CA PRO A 575 9.14 -29.81 -2.73
C PRO A 575 8.71 -29.57 -4.18
N ALA A 576 7.47 -29.11 -4.44
CA ALA A 576 6.93 -28.86 -5.78
C ALA A 576 7.28 -27.47 -6.35
N GLU A 577 7.64 -26.52 -5.48
CA GLU A 577 7.84 -25.09 -5.75
C GLU A 577 6.56 -24.31 -6.15
N ASP A 578 5.38 -24.77 -5.73
CA ASP A 578 4.09 -24.12 -5.99
C ASP A 578 3.36 -23.59 -4.73
N ASP A 579 3.99 -23.66 -3.55
CA ASP A 579 3.55 -23.00 -2.31
C ASP A 579 3.49 -21.47 -2.51
N TYR A 580 2.32 -20.85 -2.40
CA TYR A 580 2.15 -19.40 -2.58
C TYR A 580 2.83 -18.60 -1.47
N ASP A 581 3.58 -17.57 -1.88
CA ASP A 581 4.09 -16.53 -0.99
C ASP A 581 4.17 -15.20 -1.74
N TYR A 582 3.60 -14.13 -1.17
CA TYR A 582 3.48 -12.83 -1.83
C TYR A 582 4.82 -12.20 -2.26
N GLN A 583 5.93 -12.58 -1.63
CA GLN A 583 7.28 -12.07 -1.88
C GLN A 583 8.15 -13.07 -2.64
N TYR A 584 8.07 -14.37 -2.31
CA TYR A 584 8.99 -15.39 -2.80
C TYR A 584 8.40 -16.29 -3.89
N ASN A 585 7.08 -16.51 -3.92
CA ASN A 585 6.41 -17.31 -4.95
C ASN A 585 4.99 -16.75 -5.24
N PRO A 586 4.90 -15.55 -5.83
CA PRO A 586 3.62 -14.86 -6.02
C PRO A 586 2.74 -15.49 -7.12
N THR A 587 3.26 -16.52 -7.79
CA THR A 587 2.58 -17.36 -8.78
C THR A 587 2.27 -18.77 -8.27
N GLY A 588 2.56 -19.06 -6.99
CA GLY A 588 2.22 -20.34 -6.39
C GLY A 588 0.72 -20.60 -6.36
N THR A 589 0.36 -21.88 -6.44
CA THR A 589 -1.03 -22.35 -6.43
C THR A 589 -1.45 -22.93 -5.08
N GLU A 590 -0.59 -23.66 -4.36
CA GLU A 590 -0.93 -24.15 -3.01
C GLU A 590 -0.96 -23.01 -1.97
N GLY A 591 -2.03 -22.94 -1.19
CA GLY A 591 -2.23 -21.95 -0.14
C GLY A 591 -2.43 -20.53 -0.65
N ASN A 592 -2.99 -20.35 -1.86
CA ASN A 592 -3.18 -19.05 -2.51
C ASN A 592 -4.55 -18.39 -2.25
N PHE A 593 -5.41 -19.08 -1.49
CA PHE A 593 -6.77 -18.71 -1.07
C PHE A 593 -7.84 -18.79 -2.17
N LEU A 594 -7.51 -19.22 -3.39
CA LEU A 594 -8.42 -19.36 -4.52
C LEU A 594 -8.43 -20.80 -5.01
N ARG A 595 -9.58 -21.30 -5.47
CA ARG A 595 -9.65 -22.61 -6.11
C ARG A 595 -9.13 -22.51 -7.54
N ASP A 596 -7.99 -23.15 -7.81
CA ASP A 596 -7.36 -23.17 -9.13
C ASP A 596 -7.92 -24.25 -10.07
N GLY A 597 -7.87 -23.99 -11.38
CA GLY A 597 -8.40 -24.87 -12.44
C GLY A 597 -9.80 -24.53 -12.97
N ALA A 598 -10.26 -25.27 -13.98
CA ALA A 598 -11.54 -25.01 -14.64
C ALA A 598 -12.74 -25.24 -13.71
N ARG A 599 -13.60 -24.22 -13.58
CA ARG A 599 -14.75 -24.20 -12.64
C ARG A 599 -15.61 -25.46 -12.68
N CYS A 600 -15.96 -25.96 -13.87
CA CYS A 600 -16.88 -27.09 -14.07
C CYS A 600 -16.16 -28.39 -14.46
N ASP A 601 -14.94 -28.59 -13.94
CA ASP A 601 -14.20 -29.84 -14.11
C ASP A 601 -13.40 -30.16 -12.83
N ALA A 602 -13.97 -31.00 -11.96
CA ALA A 602 -13.29 -31.51 -10.76
C ALA A 602 -12.05 -32.38 -11.06
N SER A 603 -11.73 -32.64 -12.34
CA SER A 603 -10.48 -33.27 -12.77
C SER A 603 -9.41 -32.30 -13.31
N ASP A 604 -9.70 -31.01 -13.38
CA ASP A 604 -8.77 -29.93 -13.74
C ASP A 604 -8.46 -29.04 -12.52
N GLY A 605 -7.17 -28.75 -12.27
CA GLY A 605 -6.70 -28.02 -11.09
C GLY A 605 -7.05 -28.65 -9.76
N GLU A 606 -7.49 -27.89 -8.77
CA GLU A 606 -7.69 -28.34 -7.39
C GLU A 606 -8.98 -29.13 -7.17
N ALA A 607 -8.99 -29.98 -6.14
CA ALA A 607 -10.18 -30.77 -5.79
C ALA A 607 -11.17 -29.92 -4.96
N PHE A 608 -12.47 -30.05 -5.25
CA PHE A 608 -13.53 -29.43 -4.48
C PHE A 608 -14.66 -30.43 -4.20
N VAL A 609 -15.49 -30.11 -3.21
CA VAL A 609 -16.66 -30.89 -2.80
C VAL A 609 -17.92 -30.21 -3.32
N ASP A 610 -18.58 -30.85 -4.29
CA ASP A 610 -19.82 -30.44 -4.97
C ASP A 610 -21.07 -30.67 -4.08
N ASP A 611 -20.95 -30.31 -2.79
CA ASP A 611 -21.98 -30.44 -1.76
C ASP A 611 -22.67 -29.08 -1.47
N GLY A 612 -22.40 -28.03 -2.27
CA GLY A 612 -23.01 -26.71 -2.15
C GLY A 612 -22.36 -25.76 -1.14
N LEU A 613 -22.86 -24.53 -1.09
CA LEU A 613 -22.35 -23.47 -0.20
C LEU A 613 -22.48 -23.80 1.29
N ASP A 614 -23.43 -24.64 1.70
CA ASP A 614 -23.57 -25.09 3.09
C ASP A 614 -22.69 -26.30 3.47
N GLY A 615 -22.00 -26.90 2.49
CA GLY A 615 -21.07 -28.01 2.67
C GLY A 615 -21.71 -29.33 3.11
N ILE A 616 -23.06 -29.44 3.09
CA ILE A 616 -23.78 -30.64 3.51
C ILE A 616 -24.52 -31.27 2.31
N PRO A 617 -24.23 -32.55 1.97
CA PRO A 617 -24.87 -33.19 0.83
C PRO A 617 -26.37 -33.43 1.04
N SER A 618 -27.14 -33.29 -0.04
CA SER A 618 -28.59 -33.49 -0.12
C SER A 618 -29.45 -32.51 0.69
N THR A 619 -28.98 -31.27 0.84
CA THR A 619 -29.77 -30.17 1.41
C THR A 619 -30.75 -29.59 0.39
N ALA A 620 -31.58 -28.64 0.83
CA ALA A 620 -32.61 -28.06 -0.03
C ALA A 620 -32.05 -26.81 -0.74
N GLN A 621 -31.81 -26.95 -2.04
CA GLN A 621 -31.39 -25.85 -2.91
C GLN A 621 -32.37 -24.65 -2.87
N LEU A 622 -31.87 -23.42 -3.08
CA LEU A 622 -32.64 -22.17 -3.13
C LEU A 622 -33.80 -22.26 -4.14
N THR A 623 -33.59 -22.94 -5.27
CA THR A 623 -34.63 -23.15 -6.31
C THR A 623 -35.76 -24.09 -5.86
N ALA A 624 -35.50 -24.94 -4.86
CA ALA A 624 -36.48 -25.80 -4.20
C ALA A 624 -37.07 -25.19 -2.92
N GLY A 625 -36.61 -23.99 -2.53
CA GLY A 625 -37.09 -23.25 -1.36
C GLY A 625 -36.39 -23.58 -0.04
N GLY A 626 -35.17 -24.16 -0.08
CA GLY A 626 -34.27 -24.15 1.07
C GLY A 626 -33.28 -22.98 1.00
N PHE A 627 -32.04 -23.20 1.45
CA PHE A 627 -31.06 -22.14 1.70
C PHE A 627 -29.73 -22.34 0.96
N ASP A 628 -29.49 -23.50 0.34
CA ASP A 628 -28.22 -23.84 -0.30
C ASP A 628 -28.16 -23.55 -1.80
N ASN A 629 -26.95 -23.44 -2.36
CA ASN A 629 -26.71 -23.20 -3.78
C ASN A 629 -25.45 -23.95 -4.25
N GLY A 630 -25.53 -24.62 -5.39
CA GLY A 630 -24.37 -25.24 -6.08
C GLY A 630 -24.44 -26.77 -6.14
N GLU A 631 -24.99 -27.41 -5.10
CA GLU A 631 -24.92 -28.86 -4.89
C GLU A 631 -25.24 -29.72 -6.14
N GLY A 632 -24.27 -30.56 -6.51
CA GLY A 632 -24.41 -31.57 -7.55
C GLY A 632 -24.51 -31.02 -8.97
N ASP A 633 -24.13 -29.75 -9.20
CA ASP A 633 -24.12 -29.14 -10.54
C ASP A 633 -22.83 -29.46 -11.32
N GLY A 634 -21.80 -29.98 -10.63
CA GLY A 634 -20.50 -30.35 -11.18
C GLY A 634 -19.53 -29.19 -11.35
N CYS A 635 -19.84 -28.03 -10.77
CA CYS A 635 -19.05 -26.81 -10.84
C CYS A 635 -18.75 -26.24 -9.45
N TRP A 636 -17.48 -25.85 -9.26
CA TRP A 636 -17.04 -25.06 -8.12
C TRP A 636 -17.93 -23.83 -7.94
N THR A 637 -18.55 -23.73 -6.76
CA THR A 637 -19.52 -22.68 -6.42
C THR A 637 -19.03 -21.79 -5.29
N THR A 638 -19.04 -20.50 -5.59
CA THR A 638 -18.83 -19.38 -4.65
C THR A 638 -20.05 -18.49 -4.69
N THR A 639 -20.34 -17.74 -3.63
CA THR A 639 -21.44 -16.76 -3.67
C THR A 639 -21.23 -15.74 -4.80
N HIS A 640 -22.33 -15.23 -5.36
CA HIS A 640 -22.24 -14.18 -6.39
C HIS A 640 -21.59 -12.89 -5.86
N GLY A 641 -21.67 -12.63 -4.55
CA GLY A 641 -21.00 -11.50 -3.92
C GLY A 641 -19.48 -11.68 -3.88
N LEU A 642 -19.01 -12.84 -3.40
CA LEU A 642 -17.58 -13.16 -3.33
C LEU A 642 -16.94 -13.17 -4.72
N ALA A 643 -17.60 -13.77 -5.71
CA ALA A 643 -17.13 -13.78 -7.09
C ALA A 643 -16.89 -12.37 -7.65
N ARG A 644 -17.80 -11.42 -7.41
CA ARG A 644 -17.64 -10.01 -7.84
C ARG A 644 -16.59 -9.26 -7.03
N LEU A 645 -16.46 -9.57 -5.75
CA LEU A 645 -15.48 -8.97 -4.85
C LEU A 645 -14.04 -9.34 -5.30
N ILE A 646 -13.81 -10.60 -5.63
CA ILE A 646 -12.52 -11.11 -6.15
C ILE A 646 -12.25 -10.58 -7.57
N ASP A 647 -13.21 -10.69 -8.50
CA ASP A 647 -13.09 -10.21 -9.90
C ASP A 647 -12.70 -8.73 -9.99
N ARG A 648 -13.24 -7.92 -9.08
CA ARG A 648 -12.94 -6.48 -8.97
C ARG A 648 -11.81 -6.15 -7.99
N GLY A 649 -11.12 -7.16 -7.45
CA GLY A 649 -10.01 -6.97 -6.54
C GLY A 649 -8.75 -6.47 -7.25
N PRO A 650 -8.03 -5.49 -6.68
CA PRO A 650 -6.77 -4.96 -7.23
C PRO A 650 -5.78 -6.03 -7.73
N LYS A 651 -5.53 -7.11 -6.95
CA LYS A 651 -4.68 -8.25 -7.36
C LYS A 651 -5.19 -8.90 -8.65
N HIS A 652 -6.48 -9.24 -8.69
CA HIS A 652 -7.10 -9.92 -9.84
C HIS A 652 -7.09 -9.05 -11.09
N ILE A 653 -7.35 -7.75 -10.94
CA ILE A 653 -7.27 -6.79 -12.06
C ILE A 653 -5.84 -6.74 -12.62
N VAL A 654 -4.80 -6.60 -11.78
CA VAL A 654 -3.40 -6.56 -12.26
C VAL A 654 -2.98 -7.88 -12.90
N LEU A 655 -3.40 -9.03 -12.36
CA LEU A 655 -3.10 -10.33 -12.97
C LEU A 655 -3.72 -10.47 -14.37
N ASN A 656 -4.89 -9.88 -14.63
CA ASN A 656 -5.61 -10.01 -15.91
C ASN A 656 -5.47 -8.81 -16.88
N ALA A 657 -4.93 -7.67 -16.44
CA ALA A 657 -4.83 -6.47 -17.27
C ALA A 657 -3.81 -6.57 -18.41
N ASP A 658 -4.02 -5.77 -19.47
CA ASP A 658 -3.13 -5.71 -20.62
C ASP A 658 -1.72 -5.26 -20.21
N GLU A 659 -0.71 -5.98 -20.70
CA GLU A 659 0.70 -5.74 -20.33
C GLU A 659 1.18 -4.34 -20.73
N SER A 660 0.70 -3.79 -21.85
CA SER A 660 1.11 -2.45 -22.29
C SER A 660 0.50 -1.34 -21.44
N ALA A 661 -0.76 -1.51 -21.02
CA ALA A 661 -1.42 -0.58 -20.10
C ALA A 661 -0.78 -0.59 -18.71
N LEU A 662 -0.54 -1.78 -18.12
CA LEU A 662 0.17 -1.90 -16.83
C LEU A 662 1.58 -1.33 -16.89
N ARG A 663 2.33 -1.56 -17.97
CA ARG A 663 3.69 -1.04 -18.14
C ARG A 663 3.73 0.50 -18.16
N ASP A 664 2.64 1.15 -18.54
CA ASP A 664 2.51 2.62 -18.61
C ASP A 664 1.75 3.24 -17.42
N LEU A 665 1.38 2.43 -16.42
CA LEU A 665 0.88 2.86 -15.12
C LEU A 665 1.97 2.64 -14.05
N ASP A 666 2.34 3.69 -13.31
CA ASP A 666 3.21 3.57 -12.14
C ASP A 666 2.35 3.53 -10.86
N VAL A 667 2.76 2.76 -9.85
CA VAL A 667 1.93 2.51 -8.65
C VAL A 667 2.70 2.71 -7.34
N PHE A 668 2.13 3.51 -6.43
CA PHE A 668 2.68 3.80 -5.09
C PHE A 668 1.65 3.44 -4.00
N GLY A 669 1.77 2.27 -3.39
CA GLY A 669 0.89 1.84 -2.29
C GLY A 669 1.50 2.08 -0.91
N ASP A 670 0.64 2.15 0.11
CA ASP A 670 1.06 1.99 1.51
C ASP A 670 0.10 1.14 2.35
N GLY A 671 0.59 0.64 3.49
CA GLY A 671 -0.19 -0.10 4.48
C GLY A 671 0.51 -0.09 5.86
N GLY A 672 -0.28 0.00 6.93
CA GLY A 672 0.23 0.06 8.29
C GLY A 672 0.51 -1.32 8.87
N ILE A 673 1.61 -1.47 9.62
CA ILE A 673 2.01 -2.75 10.24
C ILE A 673 1.25 -3.10 11.55
N ARG A 674 0.36 -2.22 12.01
CA ARG A 674 -0.57 -2.38 13.14
C ARG A 674 -1.98 -1.92 12.77
N ASP A 675 -2.30 -1.96 11.48
CA ASP A 675 -3.60 -1.57 10.94
C ASP A 675 -4.69 -2.59 11.36
N LEU A 676 -5.83 -2.11 11.85
CA LEU A 676 -6.90 -2.98 12.36
C LEU A 676 -7.66 -3.75 11.27
N PHE A 677 -7.60 -3.30 10.01
CA PHE A 677 -8.16 -3.97 8.84
C PHE A 677 -7.13 -4.81 8.07
N MET A 678 -5.96 -5.09 8.66
CA MET A 678 -4.84 -5.78 8.00
C MET A 678 -4.36 -5.09 6.72
N ALA A 679 -4.42 -3.75 6.63
CA ALA A 679 -4.03 -3.04 5.40
C ALA A 679 -2.59 -3.32 4.93
N GLY A 680 -1.62 -3.48 5.84
CA GLY A 680 -0.26 -3.89 5.52
C GLY A 680 -0.19 -5.26 4.82
N PRO A 681 -0.61 -6.36 5.48
CA PRO A 681 -0.71 -7.69 4.87
C PRO A 681 -1.51 -7.72 3.57
N ALA A 682 -2.72 -7.12 3.55
CA ALA A 682 -3.58 -7.13 2.37
C ALA A 682 -2.95 -6.39 1.17
N ALA A 683 -2.24 -5.30 1.40
CA ALA A 683 -1.50 -4.60 0.35
C ALA A 683 -0.25 -5.38 -0.11
N ASN A 684 0.45 -6.12 0.78
CA ASN A 684 1.54 -7.01 0.38
C ASN A 684 1.06 -8.09 -0.61
N HIS A 685 -0.06 -8.75 -0.31
CA HIS A 685 -0.69 -9.75 -1.20
C HIS A 685 -1.16 -9.14 -2.52
N SER A 686 -1.69 -7.92 -2.50
CA SER A 686 -2.15 -7.21 -3.69
C SER A 686 -1.00 -6.82 -4.63
N PHE A 687 0.06 -6.21 -4.10
CA PHE A 687 1.23 -5.81 -4.87
C PHE A 687 2.05 -6.99 -5.40
N SER A 688 1.89 -8.20 -4.84
CA SER A 688 2.49 -9.43 -5.36
C SER A 688 2.14 -9.70 -6.84
N ALA A 689 0.99 -9.20 -7.31
CA ALA A 689 0.57 -9.31 -8.71
C ALA A 689 1.57 -8.66 -9.69
N PHE A 690 2.26 -7.58 -9.31
CA PHE A 690 3.29 -6.98 -10.16
C PHE A 690 4.50 -7.92 -10.32
N SER A 691 4.97 -8.50 -9.21
CA SER A 691 6.03 -9.51 -9.22
C SER A 691 5.63 -10.76 -10.02
N ALA A 692 4.38 -11.23 -9.86
CA ALA A 692 3.84 -12.36 -10.63
C ALA A 692 3.78 -12.08 -12.15
N ARG A 693 3.54 -10.82 -12.54
CA ARG A 693 3.61 -10.35 -13.93
C ARG A 693 5.05 -10.03 -14.40
N GLY A 694 6.08 -10.33 -13.59
CA GLY A 694 7.49 -10.10 -13.92
C GLY A 694 7.94 -8.63 -13.87
N MET A 695 7.13 -7.75 -13.28
CA MET A 695 7.42 -6.32 -13.13
C MET A 695 8.16 -6.06 -11.81
N PRO A 696 9.13 -5.11 -11.76
CA PRO A 696 9.84 -4.79 -10.53
C PRO A 696 8.90 -4.25 -9.45
N LEU A 697 9.03 -4.77 -8.23
CA LEU A 697 8.39 -4.29 -7.01
C LEU A 697 9.46 -3.93 -5.98
N ARG A 698 9.27 -2.83 -5.23
CA ARG A 698 10.13 -2.43 -4.11
C ARG A 698 9.33 -2.26 -2.83
N TYR A 699 9.78 -2.92 -1.76
CA TYR A 699 9.25 -2.69 -0.41
C TYR A 699 10.08 -1.62 0.32
N HIS A 700 9.39 -0.71 1.01
CA HIS A 700 10.01 0.31 1.85
C HIS A 700 9.40 0.25 3.25
N ASN A 701 10.24 0.04 4.27
CA ASN A 701 9.78 0.07 5.66
C ASN A 701 9.94 1.52 6.17
N GLY A 702 8.84 2.27 6.24
CA GLY A 702 8.87 3.72 6.42
C GLY A 702 9.36 4.50 5.18
N HIS A 703 9.59 5.80 5.34
CA HIS A 703 9.80 6.75 4.23
C HIS A 703 11.27 7.16 4.04
N SER A 704 12.07 7.16 5.10
CA SER A 704 13.51 7.46 5.06
C SER A 704 14.33 6.53 4.13
N PRO A 705 13.95 5.25 3.90
CA PRO A 705 14.64 4.40 2.93
C PRO A 705 14.56 4.87 1.47
N PHE A 706 13.67 5.79 1.09
CA PHE A 706 13.63 6.33 -0.28
C PHE A 706 14.91 7.06 -0.71
N HIS A 707 15.77 7.46 0.22
CA HIS A 707 17.09 8.05 -0.09
C HIS A 707 18.10 7.04 -0.67
N LEU A 708 17.86 5.74 -0.46
CA LEU A 708 18.69 4.60 -0.90
C LEU A 708 20.18 4.69 -0.47
N ASP A 709 20.50 5.49 0.56
CA ASP A 709 21.85 5.74 1.08
C ASP A 709 22.14 5.02 2.42
N GLY A 710 21.12 4.46 3.04
CA GLY A 710 21.22 3.73 4.31
C GLY A 710 21.20 4.61 5.56
N ARG A 711 20.69 5.85 5.46
CA ARG A 711 20.36 6.67 6.65
C ARG A 711 19.29 5.97 7.53
N PRO A 712 19.28 6.20 8.87
CA PRO A 712 18.31 5.58 9.77
C PRO A 712 16.86 5.89 9.41
N ASN A 713 15.95 4.95 9.66
CA ASN A 713 14.52 5.11 9.41
C ASN A 713 13.82 5.95 10.50
N GLU A 714 14.13 7.24 10.54
CA GLU A 714 13.59 8.19 11.52
C GLU A 714 12.83 9.31 10.80
N ALA A 715 11.85 9.92 11.47
CA ALA A 715 10.97 10.91 10.85
C ALA A 715 11.74 12.13 10.33
N GLU A 716 12.73 12.61 11.09
CA GLU A 716 13.63 13.70 10.71
C GLU A 716 14.51 13.40 9.48
N ASN A 717 14.71 12.12 9.13
CA ASN A 717 15.56 11.72 8.02
C ASN A 717 14.80 11.70 6.67
N PHE A 718 13.47 11.84 6.66
CA PHE A 718 12.68 11.96 5.44
C PHE A 718 12.72 13.39 4.85
N ILE A 719 13.80 13.68 4.13
CA ILE A 719 13.97 14.95 3.41
C ILE A 719 13.57 14.75 1.94
N PHE A 720 12.31 15.03 1.58
CA PHE A 720 11.77 14.72 0.24
C PHE A 720 12.51 15.36 -0.94
N THR A 721 13.25 16.44 -0.70
CA THR A 721 14.05 17.15 -1.70
C THR A 721 15.39 16.48 -1.99
N GLU A 722 15.93 15.61 -1.13
CA GLU A 722 17.18 14.89 -1.39
C GLU A 722 16.97 13.56 -2.13
N ILE A 723 15.72 13.12 -2.29
CA ILE A 723 15.37 11.84 -2.91
C ILE A 723 15.41 11.94 -4.44
N ASP A 724 16.13 11.01 -5.08
CA ASP A 724 16.00 10.74 -6.50
C ASP A 724 14.77 9.86 -6.77
N TRP A 725 13.63 10.52 -6.94
CA TRP A 725 12.33 9.87 -7.19
C TRP A 725 12.26 9.09 -8.52
N LEU A 726 13.22 9.27 -9.44
CA LEU A 726 13.33 8.41 -10.63
C LEU A 726 13.93 7.03 -10.27
N SER A 727 14.85 6.97 -9.31
CA SER A 727 15.46 5.73 -8.80
C SER A 727 14.59 4.94 -7.81
N THR A 728 13.43 5.45 -7.40
CA THR A 728 12.56 4.76 -6.40
C THR A 728 11.75 3.58 -6.97
N GLY A 729 11.74 3.38 -8.29
CA GLY A 729 11.01 2.30 -8.96
C GLY A 729 9.63 2.71 -9.49
N GLN A 730 9.03 1.81 -10.30
CA GLN A 730 7.69 1.98 -10.88
C GLN A 730 6.58 1.49 -9.92
N ASN A 731 6.76 0.32 -9.30
CA ASN A 731 5.82 -0.23 -8.33
C ASN A 731 6.46 -0.22 -6.94
N VAL A 732 5.87 0.55 -6.03
CA VAL A 732 6.38 0.84 -4.69
C VAL A 732 5.31 0.45 -3.68
N MET A 733 5.70 -0.29 -2.64
CA MET A 733 4.85 -0.60 -1.50
C MET A 733 5.52 -0.18 -0.19
N VAL A 734 4.92 0.78 0.51
CA VAL A 734 5.41 1.30 1.80
C VAL A 734 4.70 0.59 2.96
N ARG A 735 5.45 -0.15 3.77
CA ARG A 735 4.98 -0.64 5.07
C ARG A 735 5.38 0.39 6.12
N TYR A 736 4.42 1.14 6.66
CA TYR A 736 4.71 2.21 7.64
C TYR A 736 4.40 1.76 9.08
N GLY A 737 5.11 2.37 10.02
CA GLY A 737 5.30 1.88 11.39
C GLY A 737 6.65 1.17 11.54
N ASP A 738 7.13 1.13 12.77
CA ASP A 738 8.40 0.52 13.16
C ASP A 738 8.12 -0.69 14.07
N PRO A 739 8.57 -1.92 13.74
CA PRO A 739 8.45 -3.08 14.62
C PRO A 739 9.03 -2.84 16.02
N ASP A 740 10.12 -2.09 16.11
CA ASP A 740 10.84 -1.79 17.34
C ASP A 740 10.30 -0.53 18.08
N ALA A 741 9.20 0.05 17.57
CA ALA A 741 8.59 1.26 18.12
C ALA A 741 8.35 1.19 19.64
N SER A 742 8.74 2.26 20.33
CA SER A 742 8.45 2.42 21.76
C SER A 742 6.93 2.49 22.02
N PRO A 743 6.44 2.06 23.20
CA PRO A 743 5.03 2.18 23.55
C PRO A 743 4.45 3.60 23.42
N GLY A 744 5.28 4.64 23.62
CA GLY A 744 4.87 6.03 23.42
C GLY A 744 4.68 6.44 21.96
N ARG A 745 5.37 5.78 21.01
CA ARG A 745 5.17 5.98 19.56
C ARG A 745 3.97 5.18 19.07
N ILE A 746 3.80 3.94 19.54
CA ILE A 746 2.58 3.14 19.31
C ILE A 746 1.34 3.92 19.81
N GLY A 747 1.41 4.51 21.00
CA GLY A 747 0.30 5.29 21.58
C GLY A 747 -0.12 6.55 20.83
N ILE A 748 0.69 7.05 19.90
CA ILE A 748 0.30 8.13 18.97
C ILE A 748 0.00 7.64 17.54
N GLY A 749 -0.07 6.31 17.33
CA GLY A 749 -0.51 5.70 16.09
C GLY A 749 0.57 5.07 15.22
N ASP A 750 1.77 4.76 15.72
CA ASP A 750 2.83 4.17 14.89
C ASP A 750 2.40 2.88 14.16
N GLY A 751 2.29 2.93 12.83
CA GLY A 751 1.83 1.82 11.99
C GLY A 751 0.33 1.52 12.06
N ALA A 752 -0.47 2.34 12.73
CA ALA A 752 -1.93 2.24 12.83
C ALA A 752 -2.62 2.64 11.51
N HIS A 753 -3.96 2.59 11.44
CA HIS A 753 -4.71 2.85 10.20
C HIS A 753 -4.45 4.24 9.57
N VAL A 754 -4.35 5.29 10.40
CA VAL A 754 -3.94 6.62 9.96
C VAL A 754 -2.43 6.82 10.09
N GLY A 755 -1.81 6.25 11.13
CA GLY A 755 -0.39 6.40 11.43
C GLY A 755 -0.11 7.52 12.43
N ALA A 756 1.14 7.61 12.91
CA ALA A 756 1.60 8.74 13.70
C ALA A 756 1.63 10.05 12.87
N THR A 757 1.62 11.22 13.51
CA THR A 757 1.58 12.54 12.84
C THR A 757 2.56 12.70 11.67
N ASP A 758 3.81 12.28 11.86
CA ASP A 758 4.85 12.29 10.83
C ASP A 758 4.56 11.29 9.68
N GLN A 759 3.97 10.14 9.99
CA GLN A 759 3.54 9.17 9.00
C GLN A 759 2.40 9.74 8.15
N VAL A 760 1.38 10.38 8.74
CA VAL A 760 0.27 11.01 7.99
C VAL A 760 0.77 12.00 6.95
N ILE A 761 1.74 12.86 7.32
CA ILE A 761 2.33 13.84 6.39
C ILE A 761 3.09 13.12 5.27
N ASN A 762 3.96 12.18 5.64
CA ASN A 762 4.85 11.52 4.68
C ASN A 762 4.11 10.61 3.70
N ARG A 763 3.10 9.86 4.18
CA ARG A 763 2.24 8.97 3.38
C ARG A 763 1.56 9.69 2.22
N VAL A 764 1.16 10.95 2.42
CA VAL A 764 0.47 11.74 1.40
C VAL A 764 1.43 12.61 0.59
N LEU A 765 2.48 13.16 1.22
CA LEU A 765 3.47 13.98 0.53
C LEU A 765 4.34 13.17 -0.44
N ALA A 766 4.79 11.97 -0.04
CA ALA A 766 5.66 11.11 -0.86
C ALA A 766 5.07 10.78 -2.25
N PRO A 767 3.85 10.23 -2.39
CA PRO A 767 3.27 9.95 -3.70
C PRO A 767 3.06 11.23 -4.53
N MET A 768 2.62 12.34 -3.92
CA MET A 768 2.44 13.60 -4.66
C MET A 768 3.76 14.15 -5.21
N VAL A 769 4.85 14.10 -4.43
CA VAL A 769 6.19 14.49 -4.91
C VAL A 769 6.69 13.50 -5.96
N TRP A 770 6.54 12.19 -5.75
CA TRP A 770 6.93 11.15 -6.69
C TRP A 770 6.25 11.32 -8.06
N MET A 771 4.93 11.51 -8.12
CA MET A 771 4.20 11.85 -9.36
C MET A 771 4.77 13.14 -9.98
N SER A 772 4.95 14.19 -9.18
CA SER A 772 5.48 15.50 -9.60
C SER A 772 6.91 15.45 -10.16
N GLN A 773 7.75 14.51 -9.74
CA GLN A 773 9.13 14.37 -10.25
C GLN A 773 9.20 13.42 -11.45
N ARG A 774 8.19 12.57 -11.65
CA ARG A 774 8.12 11.58 -12.75
C ARG A 774 7.38 12.10 -13.99
N TRP A 775 6.46 13.06 -13.85
CA TRP A 775 5.85 13.72 -15.02
C TRP A 775 6.87 14.54 -15.83
N PRO A 776 6.94 14.35 -17.16
CA PRO A 776 7.89 15.07 -18.00
C PRO A 776 7.44 16.51 -18.31
N GLY A 777 8.30 17.46 -17.93
CA GLY A 777 8.02 18.89 -17.99
C GLY A 777 6.91 19.31 -17.02
N GLY A 778 6.85 20.60 -16.69
CA GLY A 778 5.82 21.17 -15.83
C GLY A 778 6.23 22.54 -15.34
N ASP A 779 5.26 23.38 -14.97
CA ASP A 779 5.56 24.71 -14.42
C ASP A 779 6.02 24.59 -12.96
N ARG A 780 7.23 25.07 -12.68
CA ARG A 780 7.83 25.15 -11.34
C ARG A 780 8.25 26.58 -10.95
N ARG A 781 7.85 27.57 -11.76
CA ARG A 781 8.19 28.98 -11.54
C ARG A 781 7.44 29.52 -10.33
N ARG A 782 8.16 30.25 -9.47
CA ARG A 782 7.56 30.96 -8.34
C ARG A 782 6.63 32.06 -8.80
N VAL A 783 5.56 32.25 -8.04
CA VAL A 783 4.57 33.32 -8.20
C VAL A 783 4.20 33.86 -6.83
N ASP A 784 3.72 35.09 -6.77
CA ASP A 784 3.12 35.67 -5.57
C ASP A 784 1.60 35.51 -5.69
N ASP A 785 1.08 34.42 -5.13
CA ASP A 785 -0.34 34.04 -5.11
C ASP A 785 -0.67 33.50 -3.70
N ARG A 786 -1.95 33.33 -3.39
CA ARG A 786 -2.42 32.68 -2.16
C ARG A 786 -3.66 31.84 -2.41
N LEU A 787 -3.81 30.74 -1.68
CA LEU A 787 -5.04 29.96 -1.74
C LEU A 787 -6.23 30.72 -1.11
N CYS A 788 -7.37 30.75 -1.79
CA CYS A 788 -8.58 31.44 -1.36
C CYS A 788 -9.86 30.91 -2.02
N ARG A 789 -10.95 30.92 -1.23
CA ARG A 789 -12.28 30.41 -1.60
C ARG A 789 -13.26 31.49 -2.07
N ASP A 790 -13.15 32.69 -1.53
CA ASP A 790 -14.06 33.82 -1.80
C ASP A 790 -13.26 35.04 -2.25
N THR A 791 -13.86 35.86 -3.12
CA THR A 791 -13.26 37.13 -3.57
C THR A 791 -13.07 38.07 -2.37
N ALA A 792 -11.82 38.44 -2.09
CA ALA A 792 -11.44 39.28 -0.96
C ALA A 792 -10.22 40.12 -1.34
N PRO A 793 -9.92 41.27 -0.68
CA PRO A 793 -8.76 42.09 -1.04
C PRO A 793 -7.44 41.28 -1.06
N GLY A 794 -6.83 41.15 -2.24
CA GLY A 794 -5.66 40.28 -2.50
C GLY A 794 -5.99 38.86 -2.99
N CYS A 795 -7.25 38.57 -3.31
CA CYS A 795 -7.75 37.36 -3.98
C CYS A 795 -8.92 37.80 -4.85
N ASP A 796 -8.61 38.23 -6.07
CA ASP A 796 -9.62 38.70 -7.02
C ASP A 796 -10.26 37.53 -7.78
N ASN A 797 -9.57 36.39 -7.89
CA ASN A 797 -10.05 35.15 -8.51
C ASN A 797 -9.87 33.96 -7.54
N PRO A 798 -10.96 33.33 -7.04
CA PRO A 798 -10.85 32.14 -6.19
C PRO A 798 -10.20 30.95 -6.92
N ASN A 799 -9.16 30.40 -6.30
CA ASN A 799 -8.43 29.20 -6.74
C ASN A 799 -8.81 27.95 -5.92
N GLN A 800 -9.59 28.09 -4.85
CA GLN A 800 -10.31 26.98 -4.19
C GLN A 800 -11.80 27.04 -4.57
N ILE A 801 -12.25 26.07 -5.37
CA ILE A 801 -13.61 25.99 -5.92
C ILE A 801 -14.36 24.84 -5.21
N LEU A 802 -15.62 25.07 -4.86
CA LEU A 802 -16.58 24.04 -4.46
C LEU A 802 -17.78 24.14 -5.39
N LEU A 803 -18.14 23.03 -6.04
CA LEU A 803 -19.25 22.94 -6.99
C LEU A 803 -20.09 21.68 -6.74
N ASP A 804 -21.37 21.72 -7.07
CA ASP A 804 -22.19 20.49 -7.12
C ASP A 804 -22.08 19.90 -8.53
N PHE A 805 -21.37 18.79 -8.68
CA PHE A 805 -21.29 18.08 -9.97
C PHE A 805 -22.52 17.19 -10.14
N THR A 806 -22.96 16.98 -11.39
CA THR A 806 -23.98 15.98 -11.74
C THR A 806 -23.52 15.17 -12.92
N SER A 807 -23.33 13.87 -12.70
CA SER A 807 -22.90 12.91 -13.71
C SER A 807 -23.95 12.85 -14.85
N PRO A 808 -23.60 13.18 -16.11
CA PRO A 808 -24.52 13.05 -17.24
C PRO A 808 -24.94 11.61 -17.54
N THR A 809 -24.10 10.62 -17.18
CA THR A 809 -24.36 9.20 -17.43
C THR A 809 -25.31 8.58 -16.39
N THR A 810 -25.13 8.91 -15.11
CA THR A 810 -25.85 8.27 -13.99
C THR A 810 -26.96 9.15 -13.39
N GLY A 811 -26.86 10.47 -13.55
CA GLY A 811 -27.71 11.43 -12.85
C GLY A 811 -27.39 11.61 -11.36
N ARG A 812 -26.34 10.96 -10.82
CA ARG A 812 -25.86 11.20 -9.45
C ARG A 812 -25.31 12.62 -9.35
N SER A 813 -25.69 13.34 -8.29
CA SER A 813 -25.17 14.65 -7.95
C SER A 813 -24.43 14.61 -6.61
N GLY A 814 -23.30 15.30 -6.51
CA GLY A 814 -22.50 15.38 -5.28
C GLY A 814 -21.50 16.55 -5.30
N PRO A 815 -21.03 17.01 -4.13
CA PRO A 815 -20.07 18.11 -4.03
C PRO A 815 -18.69 17.72 -4.59
N VAL A 816 -18.00 18.63 -5.26
CA VAL A 816 -16.62 18.44 -5.72
C VAL A 816 -15.81 19.65 -5.34
N SER A 817 -14.67 19.44 -4.68
CA SER A 817 -13.69 20.51 -4.47
C SER A 817 -12.62 20.45 -5.56
N VAL A 818 -12.28 21.60 -6.14
CA VAL A 818 -11.18 21.75 -7.10
C VAL A 818 -10.24 22.82 -6.59
N ILE A 819 -8.95 22.51 -6.52
CA ILE A 819 -7.88 23.47 -6.19
C ILE A 819 -7.02 23.70 -7.42
N LEU A 820 -6.93 24.96 -7.82
CA LEU A 820 -6.12 25.41 -8.94
C LEU A 820 -4.72 25.81 -8.47
N PRO A 821 -3.68 25.56 -9.29
CA PRO A 821 -2.30 25.82 -8.92
C PRO A 821 -1.98 27.31 -8.75
N PRO A 822 -0.86 27.64 -8.06
CA PRO A 822 -0.38 29.01 -7.91
C PRO A 822 -0.22 29.74 -9.25
N GLY A 823 -0.86 30.91 -9.36
CA GLY A 823 -0.77 31.78 -10.53
C GLY A 823 -1.64 31.34 -11.72
N TYR A 824 -2.60 30.42 -11.52
CA TYR A 824 -3.51 29.95 -12.59
C TYR A 824 -4.28 31.08 -13.30
N TYR A 825 -4.48 32.22 -12.63
CA TYR A 825 -5.20 33.38 -13.18
C TYR A 825 -4.28 34.53 -13.62
N ASP A 826 -2.96 34.39 -13.54
CA ASP A 826 -2.04 35.44 -13.99
C ASP A 826 -1.98 35.46 -15.52
N ASP A 827 -2.01 36.66 -16.12
CA ASP A 827 -1.92 36.84 -17.58
C ASP A 827 -0.64 36.21 -18.18
N GLU A 828 0.45 36.09 -17.40
CA GLU A 828 1.71 35.44 -17.81
C GLU A 828 1.56 33.92 -18.01
N TYR A 829 0.58 33.30 -17.35
CA TYR A 829 0.38 31.84 -17.34
C TYR A 829 -0.94 31.41 -17.99
N ALA A 830 -1.57 32.31 -18.75
CA ALA A 830 -2.85 32.06 -19.44
C ALA A 830 -2.80 30.89 -20.44
N ASP A 831 -1.64 30.67 -21.07
CA ASP A 831 -1.36 29.58 -22.02
C ASP A 831 -0.70 28.34 -21.36
N VAL A 832 -0.72 28.23 -20.03
CA VAL A 832 -0.14 27.09 -19.28
C VAL A 832 -1.24 26.10 -18.90
N ASP A 833 -1.05 24.85 -19.30
CA ASP A 833 -1.86 23.70 -18.92
C ASP A 833 -1.18 22.89 -17.81
N TYR A 834 -1.95 22.27 -16.93
CA TYR A 834 -1.45 21.59 -15.72
C TYR A 834 -1.85 20.10 -15.65
N PRO A 835 -1.02 19.21 -15.08
CA PRO A 835 -1.44 17.86 -14.73
C PRO A 835 -2.52 17.90 -13.63
N VAL A 836 -3.31 16.84 -13.55
CA VAL A 836 -4.45 16.72 -12.63
C VAL A 836 -4.25 15.53 -11.68
N ILE A 837 -4.49 15.76 -10.39
CA ILE A 837 -4.54 14.71 -9.37
C ILE A 837 -5.96 14.60 -8.81
N TYR A 838 -6.55 13.41 -8.91
CA TYR A 838 -7.83 13.06 -8.28
C TYR A 838 -7.57 12.41 -6.92
N PHE A 839 -8.03 13.01 -5.83
CA PHE A 839 -7.81 12.51 -4.47
C PHE A 839 -9.12 12.05 -3.83
N LEU A 840 -9.26 10.74 -3.68
CA LEU A 840 -10.39 10.05 -3.06
C LEU A 840 -10.25 10.01 -1.53
N HIS A 841 -11.30 10.39 -0.80
CA HIS A 841 -11.28 10.45 0.67
C HIS A 841 -11.63 9.12 1.35
N GLY A 842 -11.37 9.04 2.65
CA GLY A 842 -11.69 7.88 3.48
C GLY A 842 -13.19 7.74 3.78
N TYR A 843 -13.54 6.64 4.45
CA TYR A 843 -14.90 6.40 4.93
C TYR A 843 -15.31 7.48 5.94
N GLY A 844 -16.57 7.89 5.94
CA GLY A 844 -17.09 8.94 6.84
C GLY A 844 -16.55 10.36 6.62
N MET A 845 -15.79 10.59 5.54
CA MET A 845 -15.29 11.92 5.15
C MET A 845 -16.12 12.57 4.03
N ASP A 846 -15.92 13.88 3.82
CA ASP A 846 -16.41 14.66 2.68
C ASP A 846 -15.25 15.33 1.89
N PRO A 847 -15.47 15.74 0.61
CA PRO A 847 -14.43 16.34 -0.24
C PRO A 847 -13.72 17.57 0.32
N THR A 848 -14.34 18.32 1.24
CA THR A 848 -13.74 19.52 1.82
C THR A 848 -12.73 19.22 2.92
N GLN A 849 -12.75 18.01 3.50
CA GLN A 849 -11.84 17.61 4.58
C GLN A 849 -10.43 17.26 4.11
N LEU A 850 -10.22 17.00 2.82
CA LEU A 850 -8.89 16.78 2.24
C LEU A 850 -8.19 18.07 1.75
N VAL A 851 -8.90 19.21 1.74
CA VAL A 851 -8.36 20.51 1.28
C VAL A 851 -7.08 20.90 2.00
N ASP A 852 -6.98 20.64 3.31
CA ASP A 852 -5.82 21.02 4.13
C ASP A 852 -4.52 20.35 3.66
N VAL A 853 -4.60 19.15 3.05
CA VAL A 853 -3.44 18.50 2.43
C VAL A 853 -3.00 19.29 1.20
N ALA A 854 -3.92 19.64 0.31
CA ALA A 854 -3.57 20.42 -0.87
C ALA A 854 -3.04 21.81 -0.50
N VAL A 855 -3.44 22.42 0.63
CA VAL A 855 -2.81 23.65 1.15
C VAL A 855 -1.30 23.43 1.39
N LEU A 856 -0.89 22.32 2.03
CA LEU A 856 0.51 21.99 2.24
C LEU A 856 1.24 21.84 0.88
N THR A 857 0.72 21.00 0.00
CA THR A 857 1.34 20.68 -1.29
C THR A 857 1.43 21.89 -2.22
N TRP A 858 0.41 22.76 -2.21
CA TRP A 858 0.36 24.01 -2.97
C TRP A 858 1.49 24.98 -2.57
N ASN A 859 1.84 25.05 -1.27
CA ASN A 859 2.99 25.85 -0.81
C ASN A 859 4.32 25.28 -1.34
N PHE A 860 4.48 23.96 -1.44
CA PHE A 860 5.67 23.34 -2.04
C PHE A 860 5.81 23.54 -3.56
N MET A 861 4.80 24.10 -4.24
CA MET A 861 4.88 24.52 -5.65
C MET A 861 5.46 25.93 -5.84
N ILE A 862 5.61 26.73 -4.77
CA ILE A 862 6.19 28.09 -4.82
C ILE A 862 7.28 28.35 -3.77
N ALA A 863 7.56 27.39 -2.87
CA ALA A 863 8.49 27.54 -1.76
C ALA A 863 9.87 28.12 -2.22
N PRO A 864 10.30 29.28 -1.70
CA PRO A 864 11.54 29.93 -2.11
C PRO A 864 12.80 29.27 -1.56
N THR A 865 12.65 28.34 -0.62
CA THR A 865 13.71 27.53 -0.02
C THR A 865 14.01 26.24 -0.78
N ILE A 866 13.14 25.84 -1.71
CA ILE A 866 13.31 24.63 -2.53
C ILE A 866 13.75 25.06 -3.93
N PRO A 867 14.89 24.58 -4.47
CA PRO A 867 15.33 24.88 -5.84
C PRO A 867 14.33 24.38 -6.88
N GLU A 868 14.22 25.08 -8.01
CA GLU A 868 13.27 24.74 -9.09
C GLU A 868 13.34 23.27 -9.55
N SER A 869 14.53 22.66 -9.64
CA SER A 869 14.70 21.25 -10.00
C SER A 869 14.10 20.24 -9.01
N GLN A 870 13.79 20.67 -7.78
CA GLN A 870 13.23 19.86 -6.70
C GLN A 870 11.85 20.32 -6.24
N ARG A 871 11.46 21.56 -6.56
CA ARG A 871 10.13 22.12 -6.29
C ARG A 871 9.05 21.29 -6.97
N MET A 872 7.87 21.21 -6.36
CA MET A 872 6.76 20.50 -6.98
C MET A 872 6.29 21.25 -8.23
N GLN A 873 5.90 20.48 -9.26
CA GLN A 873 5.20 21.00 -10.42
C GLN A 873 3.83 21.51 -9.98
N LYS A 874 3.42 22.64 -10.54
CA LYS A 874 2.06 23.14 -10.45
C LYS A 874 1.10 22.12 -11.05
N MET A 875 0.05 21.77 -10.30
CA MET A 875 -0.96 20.77 -10.67
C MET A 875 -2.34 21.20 -10.14
N ILE A 876 -3.40 20.68 -10.77
CA ILE A 876 -4.78 20.84 -10.30
C ILE A 876 -5.10 19.65 -9.37
N PHE A 877 -5.70 19.91 -8.21
CA PHE A 877 -6.27 18.86 -7.36
C PHE A 877 -7.79 18.84 -7.51
N VAL A 878 -8.36 17.64 -7.62
CA VAL A 878 -9.79 17.38 -7.65
C VAL A 878 -10.14 16.41 -6.54
N PHE A 879 -11.13 16.75 -5.72
CA PHE A 879 -11.64 15.94 -4.62
C PHE A 879 -13.08 15.54 -4.95
N PRO A 880 -13.30 14.31 -5.47
CA PRO A 880 -14.62 13.82 -5.83
C PRO A 880 -15.42 13.45 -4.58
N ASP A 881 -16.73 13.64 -4.65
CA ASP A 881 -17.65 13.09 -3.66
C ASP A 881 -17.59 11.55 -3.60
N GLY A 882 -17.15 11.04 -2.46
CA GLY A 882 -17.42 9.69 -1.99
C GLY A 882 -18.26 9.66 -0.72
N GLU A 883 -18.75 10.81 -0.22
CA GLU A 883 -19.55 10.85 1.00
C GLU A 883 -20.88 10.18 0.72
N CYS A 884 -21.34 9.44 1.70
CA CYS A 884 -22.65 8.85 1.65
C CYS A 884 -23.75 9.85 2.02
N ALA A 885 -24.60 10.23 1.06
CA ALA A 885 -25.66 11.20 1.29
C ALA A 885 -27.04 10.55 1.57
N GLY A 886 -27.46 10.54 2.84
CA GLY A 886 -28.85 10.32 3.25
C GLY A 886 -29.40 8.94 2.90
N ALA A 887 -30.22 8.83 1.85
CA ALA A 887 -30.79 7.56 1.41
C ALA A 887 -29.78 6.67 0.65
N GLU A 888 -28.55 7.15 0.42
CA GLU A 888 -27.45 6.40 -0.20
C GLU A 888 -26.78 5.42 0.80
N CYS A 889 -26.96 5.61 2.12
CA CYS A 889 -26.15 4.91 3.17
C CYS A 889 -26.68 3.55 3.60
N VAL A 890 -27.39 2.95 2.66
CA VAL A 890 -27.85 1.57 2.66
C VAL A 890 -27.75 1.04 1.22
N LYS A 891 -26.79 1.56 0.45
CA LYS A 891 -26.63 1.33 -1.01
C LYS A 891 -25.17 1.26 -1.49
N GLY A 892 -24.17 1.36 -0.59
CA GLY A 892 -22.76 1.14 -0.87
C GLY A 892 -22.03 2.33 -1.50
N THR A 893 -21.04 2.90 -0.81
CA THR A 893 -20.14 3.94 -1.32
C THR A 893 -18.68 3.56 -1.07
N PHE A 894 -17.99 3.05 -2.09
CA PHE A 894 -16.56 2.65 -2.05
C PHE A 894 -15.90 2.88 -3.43
N TYR A 895 -16.27 3.99 -4.09
CA TYR A 895 -15.76 4.41 -5.40
C TYR A 895 -15.85 3.38 -6.55
N THR A 896 -16.75 2.41 -6.44
CA THR A 896 -17.02 1.37 -7.44
C THR A 896 -18.51 1.39 -7.82
N ASP A 897 -18.85 1.00 -9.05
CA ASP A 897 -20.25 0.91 -9.50
C ASP A 897 -20.95 -0.33 -8.95
N ALA A 898 -22.03 -0.15 -8.18
CA ALA A 898 -22.88 -1.24 -7.74
C ALA A 898 -23.54 -1.99 -8.94
N PRO A 899 -23.83 -3.29 -8.82
CA PRO A 899 -24.55 -4.06 -9.84
C PRO A 899 -25.83 -3.37 -10.32
N VAL A 900 -26.14 -3.52 -11.61
CA VAL A 900 -27.36 -2.97 -12.24
C VAL A 900 -28.65 -3.40 -11.53
N GLY A 901 -28.64 -4.57 -10.86
CA GLY A 901 -29.75 -5.06 -10.05
C GLY A 901 -29.95 -4.33 -8.72
N THR A 902 -28.92 -3.67 -8.16
CA THR A 902 -28.95 -3.02 -6.84
C THR A 902 -29.89 -1.79 -6.85
N PRO A 903 -31.01 -1.78 -6.11
CA PRO A 903 -32.03 -0.73 -6.20
C PRO A 903 -31.53 0.65 -5.78
N GLY A 904 -31.16 1.46 -6.78
CA GLY A 904 -30.55 2.77 -6.57
C GLY A 904 -29.11 2.71 -6.06
N GLY A 905 -28.41 1.59 -6.27
CA GLY A 905 -26.99 1.43 -5.91
C GLY A 905 -26.13 2.53 -6.53
N ALA A 906 -25.12 3.00 -5.80
CA ALA A 906 -24.28 4.08 -6.26
C ALA A 906 -23.47 3.67 -7.51
N GLN A 907 -23.22 4.61 -8.41
CA GLN A 907 -22.44 4.41 -9.63
C GLN A 907 -21.21 5.32 -9.56
N MET A 908 -20.32 5.02 -8.61
CA MET A 908 -19.24 5.92 -8.19
C MET A 908 -18.02 5.90 -9.12
N GLU A 909 -17.73 4.79 -9.78
CA GLU A 909 -16.69 4.70 -10.80
C GLU A 909 -17.13 5.52 -12.03
N THR A 910 -18.36 5.29 -12.51
CA THR A 910 -18.92 6.08 -13.62
C THR A 910 -19.05 7.57 -13.26
N PHE A 911 -19.45 7.92 -12.03
CA PHE A 911 -19.50 9.31 -11.57
C PHE A 911 -18.13 10.00 -11.62
N LEU A 912 -17.06 9.29 -11.23
CA LEU A 912 -15.70 9.81 -11.30
C LEU A 912 -15.21 9.97 -12.74
N LEU A 913 -15.45 8.98 -13.60
CA LEU A 913 -15.06 9.05 -15.01
C LEU A 913 -15.77 10.21 -15.75
N ASP A 914 -17.07 10.40 -15.49
CA ASP A 914 -17.84 11.56 -15.95
C ASP A 914 -17.26 12.89 -15.41
N LEU A 915 -16.78 12.91 -14.16
CA LEU A 915 -16.15 14.09 -13.55
C LEU A 915 -14.80 14.41 -14.19
N MET A 916 -14.00 13.41 -14.55
CA MET A 916 -12.73 13.60 -15.25
C MET A 916 -12.95 14.30 -16.60
N ASP A 917 -13.90 13.80 -17.39
CA ASP A 917 -14.27 14.40 -18.68
C ASP A 917 -14.82 15.84 -18.50
N HIS A 918 -15.50 16.14 -17.39
CA HIS A 918 -15.93 17.50 -17.04
C HIS A 918 -14.77 18.43 -16.67
N VAL A 919 -13.79 17.95 -15.90
CA VAL A 919 -12.61 18.72 -15.48
C VAL A 919 -11.78 19.12 -16.71
N ASP A 920 -11.50 18.19 -17.62
CA ASP A 920 -10.77 18.45 -18.87
C ASP A 920 -11.51 19.41 -19.82
N ALA A 921 -12.85 19.45 -19.76
CA ALA A 921 -13.66 20.39 -20.55
C ALA A 921 -13.75 21.80 -19.92
N THR A 922 -13.34 21.97 -18.66
CA THR A 922 -13.60 23.19 -17.86
C THR A 922 -12.32 23.93 -17.44
N TYR A 923 -11.23 23.20 -17.21
CA TYR A 923 -9.97 23.72 -16.70
C TYR A 923 -8.82 23.51 -17.71
N ARG A 924 -7.71 24.23 -17.52
CA ARG A 924 -6.50 24.08 -18.35
C ARG A 924 -5.70 22.84 -17.93
N THR A 925 -6.12 21.68 -18.43
CA THR A 925 -5.47 20.38 -18.17
C THR A 925 -4.52 19.99 -19.30
N ARG A 926 -3.38 19.36 -18.98
CA ARG A 926 -2.40 18.97 -20.02
C ARG A 926 -2.95 17.88 -20.91
N ALA A 927 -2.91 18.11 -22.22
CA ALA A 927 -3.20 17.09 -23.22
C ALA A 927 -2.13 15.97 -23.22
N PRO A 928 -2.48 14.73 -23.65
CA PRO A 928 -1.54 13.62 -23.70
C PRO A 928 -0.29 13.89 -24.53
N GLN A 929 0.86 13.35 -24.11
CA GLN A 929 2.14 13.56 -24.77
C GLN A 929 3.01 12.30 -24.74
N THR A 930 3.51 11.86 -25.90
CA THR A 930 4.56 10.85 -25.97
C THR A 930 5.93 11.43 -25.61
N VAL A 931 6.64 10.79 -24.68
CA VAL A 931 8.01 11.14 -24.25
C VAL A 931 8.83 9.85 -24.13
N ASP A 932 10.11 9.90 -24.47
CA ASP A 932 11.03 8.77 -24.22
C ASP A 932 11.38 8.70 -22.73
N VAL A 933 11.11 7.55 -22.10
CA VAL A 933 11.40 7.23 -20.70
C VAL A 933 12.42 6.10 -20.60
N ILE A 934 13.16 6.04 -19.49
CA ILE A 934 14.09 4.95 -19.18
C ILE A 934 13.29 3.72 -18.68
N GLN A 935 13.75 2.52 -19.06
CA GLN A 935 13.27 1.20 -18.61
C GLN A 935 14.08 0.65 -17.44
#